data_AF-A0A8B9M6R5-F1
#
_entry.id   AF-A0A8B9M6R5-F1
#
_cell.length_a   1.000
_cell.length_b   1.000
_cell.length_c   1.000
_cell.angle_alpha   90.00
_cell.angle_beta   90.00
_cell.angle_gamma   90.00
#
_symmetry.space_group_name_H-M   'P 1'
#
loop_
_entity.id
_entity.type
_entity.pdbx_description
1 polymer ?
#
loop_
_entity_poly.entity_id
_entity_poly.type
_entity_poly.pdbx_seq_one_letter_code
_entity_poly.pdbx_strand_id
1 'polypeptide(L)'
;METGRPPALPPSPPPLLPPPALPAGYEVRRGSPGAPRPRRWALPESRRSQTPRGSHGAPAAHPRSASGKPAEPATAGSGAEPGLPRPRPSGRPRRPSSRPGGAFGARRRFRGERPAPAPNRRRPAARPSFTPAGVSAPAEQRRGEGPEGGGAAGRGGRRRGQRRQRRGQPRRGLPARRQAGGREGSAAAAAAMEELDVEPQLMVVPGADPSARQLCFAWGPAEVLVCETLFGRRGSGEGGPSSSRVFVVRRDQDIYIQTLRKLFNESHGIFVGLQRSEEELAGKSRKAQLVQVSKNYRSVIRACMEDMHQAAISTRDPALHSQYSTQVSILSAMELIWNLCEILFVEAAAAGPLLLRLLDWVRLHVCDVDNMVREVLSSENPSKHELFWNVVDVFVLQGRMDEARHLLSKEASANPASVNMYKILDDLMKKMPMPSLGNTQTLTEMELKWQHWHEECQRYLQDGTFASNSHMESICKILLGDEDAILEKKELMTTWYHFLVTRLLYSHPTVKPMELRFYAQSSMDLFLGGESSPEPLDTILMAAFEFEMHQVIKECSIALSNWWFVAHLTDLLDHCKLLQSHNLYFGSNMREFLLLEYASGLFSHHSLWQLGVDYFDHCPEYGRVYLELHIERIPLNTEQKALKVLRICEQRQMHEQVRSICKIMAMKALRNNRLGSALSWSIRAKDAAFATLISDRFLKDYCERGCFSDLDLIDNLGPSMLLSDRLTFLGKYREFHRLYGEKRFSEAAKLLLMLMTAHIAPCSFWMTLLTDALPLLEQKEVIFSAEQTYELMRCLEDLTAGKSDKQKFQDDDVETMKVEMLRLALARNLARVIVKEGTLEGS
;
A
#
# COMPACT_ATOMS: atom_id res chain seq x y z
N MET A 1 75.40 -6.26 -42.11
CA MET A 1 74.57 -7.09 -43.00
C MET A 1 73.44 -7.61 -42.15
N GLU A 2 72.15 -7.43 -42.42
CA GLU A 2 71.42 -6.91 -43.57
C GLU A 2 69.95 -6.74 -43.09
N THR A 3 69.33 -5.61 -43.46
CA THR A 3 67.95 -5.44 -44.00
C THR A 3 66.81 -6.32 -43.44
N GLY A 4 65.64 -5.87 -43.01
CA GLY A 4 64.85 -4.65 -43.23
C GLY A 4 63.42 -5.04 -43.68
N ARG A 5 62.35 -4.52 -43.03
CA ARG A 5 61.01 -4.09 -43.55
C ARG A 5 59.87 -4.10 -42.48
N PRO A 6 58.79 -3.31 -42.66
CA PRO A 6 58.05 -2.57 -41.61
C PRO A 6 56.75 -3.25 -41.11
N PRO A 7 56.07 -2.72 -40.06
CA PRO A 7 54.82 -3.28 -39.54
C PRO A 7 53.59 -2.91 -40.39
N ALA A 8 52.68 -3.87 -40.54
CA ALA A 8 51.35 -3.71 -41.12
C ALA A 8 50.33 -3.19 -40.09
N LEU A 9 49.40 -2.34 -40.54
CA LEU A 9 48.28 -1.80 -39.76
C LEU A 9 47.34 -2.91 -39.24
N PRO A 10 46.70 -2.73 -38.06
CA PRO A 10 45.77 -3.72 -37.52
C PRO A 10 44.39 -3.67 -38.21
N PRO A 11 43.73 -4.83 -38.43
CA PRO A 11 42.35 -4.91 -38.91
C PRO A 11 41.32 -4.72 -37.79
N SER A 12 40.16 -4.16 -38.15
CA SER A 12 38.98 -3.95 -37.29
C SER A 12 38.35 -5.26 -36.78
N PRO A 13 37.71 -5.26 -35.58
CA PRO A 13 37.09 -6.46 -35.02
C PRO A 13 35.71 -6.79 -35.62
N PRO A 14 35.36 -8.09 -35.82
CA PRO A 14 34.03 -8.54 -36.23
C PRO A 14 33.05 -8.72 -35.03
N PRO A 15 31.72 -8.71 -35.27
CA PRO A 15 30.69 -8.73 -34.23
C PRO A 15 30.42 -10.13 -33.61
N LEU A 16 30.00 -10.13 -32.34
CA LEU A 16 29.77 -11.30 -31.50
C LEU A 16 28.44 -12.04 -31.82
N LEU A 17 28.53 -13.38 -31.84
CA LEU A 17 27.43 -14.34 -32.05
C LEU A 17 26.62 -14.63 -30.77
N PRO A 18 25.32 -14.93 -30.87
CA PRO A 18 24.48 -15.35 -29.74
C PRO A 18 24.57 -16.87 -29.43
N PRO A 19 24.29 -17.31 -28.18
CA PRO A 19 24.36 -18.71 -27.72
C PRO A 19 23.11 -19.56 -28.06
N PRO A 20 23.17 -20.91 -27.90
CA PRO A 20 22.41 -21.88 -28.70
C PRO A 20 21.05 -22.28 -28.10
N ALA A 21 20.13 -22.70 -28.99
CA ALA A 21 18.82 -23.27 -28.67
C ALA A 21 18.85 -24.80 -28.57
N LEU A 22 18.05 -25.36 -27.66
CA LEU A 22 17.69 -26.78 -27.58
C LEU A 22 16.15 -26.94 -27.59
N PRO A 23 15.61 -28.12 -27.95
CA PRO A 23 14.54 -28.22 -28.94
C PRO A 23 13.12 -28.35 -28.37
N ALA A 24 12.15 -27.97 -29.22
CA ALA A 24 10.72 -28.18 -29.02
C ALA A 24 10.31 -29.62 -29.39
N GLY A 25 9.33 -30.15 -28.65
CA GLY A 25 8.55 -31.31 -29.07
C GLY A 25 7.39 -31.56 -28.12
N TYR A 26 6.16 -31.27 -28.57
CA TYR A 26 5.03 -32.22 -28.70
C TYR A 26 3.73 -31.44 -28.92
N GLU A 27 3.11 -31.68 -30.09
CA GLU A 27 1.75 -31.27 -30.45
C GLU A 27 0.72 -32.07 -29.63
N VAL A 28 -0.36 -31.43 -29.17
CA VAL A 28 -1.54 -32.12 -28.61
C VAL A 28 -2.76 -31.85 -29.50
N ARG A 29 -3.28 -32.94 -30.08
CA ARG A 29 -4.54 -33.03 -30.85
C ARG A 29 -5.76 -32.94 -29.92
N ARG A 30 -6.80 -32.25 -30.39
CA ARG A 30 -8.16 -32.24 -29.82
C ARG A 30 -8.86 -33.61 -29.96
N GLY A 31 -9.65 -33.99 -28.96
CA GLY A 31 -10.70 -35.02 -29.04
C GLY A 31 -11.37 -35.34 -27.69
N SER A 32 -12.68 -35.13 -27.59
CA SER A 32 -13.58 -35.59 -26.50
C SER A 32 -14.16 -36.99 -26.81
N PRO A 33 -15.08 -37.58 -26.01
CA PRO A 33 -14.99 -38.07 -24.63
C PRO A 33 -15.26 -39.60 -24.51
N GLY A 34 -14.83 -40.28 -23.42
CA GLY A 34 -15.22 -41.67 -23.12
C GLY A 34 -14.38 -42.36 -22.01
N ALA A 35 -15.06 -42.96 -21.03
CA ALA A 35 -14.56 -43.64 -19.81
C ALA A 35 -13.76 -44.97 -20.05
N PRO A 36 -13.40 -45.80 -19.03
CA PRO A 36 -12.60 -45.58 -17.80
C PRO A 36 -11.42 -46.61 -17.59
N ARG A 37 -10.34 -46.19 -16.86
CA ARG A 37 -9.32 -46.99 -16.09
C ARG A 37 -8.46 -48.06 -16.86
N PRO A 38 -7.40 -48.72 -16.31
CA PRO A 38 -6.60 -48.56 -15.06
C PRO A 38 -5.02 -48.65 -15.20
N ARG A 39 -4.31 -48.26 -14.12
CA ARG A 39 -3.05 -48.81 -13.51
C ARG A 39 -1.81 -49.21 -14.36
N ARG A 40 -0.63 -48.66 -14.01
CA ARG A 40 0.60 -49.32 -13.43
C ARG A 40 1.87 -48.48 -13.73
N TRP A 41 2.58 -48.04 -12.68
CA TRP A 41 3.93 -48.50 -12.23
C TRP A 41 5.06 -48.44 -13.28
N ALA A 42 6.10 -47.63 -13.03
CA ALA A 42 7.48 -48.10 -12.82
C ALA A 42 8.49 -46.93 -12.67
N LEU A 43 9.27 -46.99 -11.58
CA LEU A 43 10.61 -46.40 -11.42
C LEU A 43 11.62 -47.11 -12.35
N PRO A 44 12.80 -46.53 -12.65
CA PRO A 44 14.02 -46.76 -11.83
C PRO A 44 14.93 -45.51 -11.73
N GLU A 45 15.52 -45.15 -10.58
CA GLU A 45 16.69 -45.69 -9.87
C GLU A 45 18.10 -45.58 -10.54
N SER A 46 18.91 -44.69 -9.95
CA SER A 46 20.27 -44.96 -9.41
C SER A 46 21.54 -44.80 -10.27
N ARG A 47 22.50 -44.00 -9.76
CA ARG A 47 23.88 -44.36 -9.27
C ARG A 47 24.82 -43.13 -9.34
N ARG A 48 25.43 -42.71 -8.22
CA ARG A 48 26.83 -42.97 -7.75
C ARG A 48 27.89 -42.46 -8.75
N SER A 49 28.98 -41.76 -8.41
CA SER A 49 29.73 -41.57 -7.15
C SER A 49 31.01 -40.72 -7.42
N GLN A 50 31.71 -40.36 -6.33
CA GLN A 50 33.18 -40.14 -6.19
C GLN A 50 33.75 -38.71 -6.28
N THR A 51 34.27 -38.27 -5.13
CA THR A 51 35.39 -37.33 -4.88
C THR A 51 36.75 -37.98 -5.19
N PRO A 52 37.86 -37.22 -5.32
CA PRO A 52 38.75 -37.01 -4.15
C PRO A 52 39.60 -35.70 -4.10
N ARG A 53 39.99 -35.31 -2.86
CA ARG A 53 41.27 -34.71 -2.32
C ARG A 53 41.89 -33.47 -3.03
N GLY A 54 42.48 -32.44 -2.41
CA GLY A 54 43.06 -32.11 -1.08
C GLY A 54 44.24 -31.13 -1.35
N SER A 55 44.50 -30.02 -0.65
CA SER A 55 45.27 -29.95 0.62
C SER A 55 45.92 -28.56 0.84
N HIS A 56 46.17 -28.21 2.12
CA HIS A 56 47.14 -27.23 2.71
C HIS A 56 46.94 -25.70 2.48
N GLY A 57 47.10 -24.79 3.46
CA GLY A 57 47.52 -24.83 4.86
C GLY A 57 47.38 -23.43 5.55
N ALA A 58 47.39 -23.42 6.88
CA ALA A 58 47.52 -22.25 7.79
C ALA A 58 48.95 -22.28 8.44
N PRO A 59 49.39 -21.46 9.45
CA PRO A 59 48.70 -20.45 10.29
C PRO A 59 49.57 -19.23 10.79
N ALA A 60 49.07 -18.54 11.84
CA ALA A 60 49.74 -17.74 12.91
C ALA A 60 49.92 -16.21 12.71
N ALA A 61 49.92 -15.30 13.70
CA ALA A 61 49.55 -15.23 15.13
C ALA A 61 49.67 -13.74 15.62
N HIS A 62 49.10 -13.44 16.80
CA HIS A 62 49.06 -12.15 17.56
C HIS A 62 50.43 -11.51 17.93
N PRO A 63 50.43 -10.25 18.46
CA PRO A 63 50.46 -10.05 19.93
C PRO A 63 49.58 -8.90 20.48
N ARG A 64 49.50 -8.86 21.83
CA ARG A 64 48.72 -7.99 22.75
C ARG A 64 49.49 -6.77 23.28
N SER A 65 48.73 -5.91 23.98
CA SER A 65 49.05 -5.00 25.12
C SER A 65 49.05 -3.50 24.78
N ALA A 66 48.73 -2.53 25.63
CA ALA A 66 47.95 -2.39 26.88
C ALA A 66 47.89 -0.87 27.20
N SER A 67 46.94 -0.46 28.05
CA SER A 67 46.96 0.73 28.96
C SER A 67 46.73 2.16 28.43
N GLY A 68 45.91 2.93 29.18
CA GLY A 68 46.03 4.40 29.30
C GLY A 68 44.76 5.25 29.15
N LYS A 69 43.98 5.45 30.23
CA LYS A 69 43.28 6.74 30.49
C LYS A 69 44.33 7.72 31.10
N PRO A 70 44.29 9.04 30.85
CA PRO A 70 43.52 9.99 31.71
C PRO A 70 43.01 11.25 30.93
N ALA A 71 41.89 11.89 31.26
CA ALA A 71 41.65 12.99 32.23
C ALA A 71 41.27 14.31 31.54
N GLU A 72 40.32 15.02 32.15
CA GLU A 72 39.94 16.42 31.90
C GLU A 72 41.12 17.39 32.07
N PRO A 73 40.95 18.67 31.69
CA PRO A 73 40.68 19.62 32.77
C PRO A 73 39.59 20.66 32.46
N ALA A 74 38.96 21.08 33.55
CA ALA A 74 38.12 22.26 33.67
C ALA A 74 38.94 23.53 33.96
N THR A 75 38.26 24.68 33.79
CA THR A 75 38.35 25.97 34.52
C THR A 75 38.91 27.23 33.85
N ALA A 76 38.10 28.28 34.01
CA ALA A 76 38.36 29.74 34.05
C ALA A 76 38.76 30.45 32.74
N GLY A 77 38.24 31.63 32.38
CA GLY A 77 37.37 32.60 33.06
C GLY A 77 37.57 33.99 32.42
N SER A 78 36.51 34.82 32.42
CA SER A 78 36.48 36.26 32.06
C SER A 78 36.80 36.61 30.59
N GLY A 79 36.20 37.60 29.93
CA GLY A 79 35.25 38.64 30.30
C GLY A 79 35.13 39.63 29.11
N ALA A 80 34.09 40.45 29.16
CA ALA A 80 33.90 41.71 28.42
C ALA A 80 33.46 41.64 26.92
N GLU A 81 32.17 41.93 26.75
CA GLU A 81 31.55 42.77 25.71
C GLU A 81 32.40 44.01 25.32
N PRO A 82 32.28 44.57 24.09
CA PRO A 82 31.11 45.42 23.78
C PRO A 82 30.63 45.46 22.31
N GLY A 83 29.36 45.87 22.14
CA GLY A 83 29.02 46.87 21.11
C GLY A 83 28.30 46.40 19.85
N LEU A 84 26.96 46.39 19.92
CA LEU A 84 26.00 46.60 18.82
C LEU A 84 26.36 47.84 17.95
N PRO A 85 25.91 47.97 16.66
CA PRO A 85 24.48 47.97 16.33
C PRO A 85 24.02 47.41 14.96
N ARG A 86 22.72 47.08 14.96
CA ARG A 86 21.83 46.75 13.83
C ARG A 86 21.70 47.91 12.82
N PRO A 87 21.31 47.61 11.57
CA PRO A 87 20.41 48.49 10.82
C PRO A 87 19.06 47.83 10.47
N ARG A 88 18.04 48.69 10.42
CA ARG A 88 16.65 48.44 10.03
C ARG A 88 16.53 48.14 8.52
N PRO A 89 15.47 47.47 8.04
CA PRO A 89 15.10 47.51 6.63
C PRO A 89 14.01 48.56 6.37
N SER A 90 14.25 49.42 5.38
CA SER A 90 13.31 50.36 4.78
C SER A 90 13.11 50.03 3.31
N GLY A 91 11.87 50.10 2.81
CA GLY A 91 11.60 50.45 1.41
C GLY A 91 10.94 49.38 0.53
N ARG A 92 9.67 49.61 0.19
CA ARG A 92 8.93 49.04 -0.97
C ARG A 92 9.54 49.51 -2.31
N PRO A 93 9.22 48.82 -3.43
CA PRO A 93 8.33 49.44 -4.44
C PRO A 93 7.31 48.41 -5.02
N ARG A 94 6.01 48.75 -5.11
CA ARG A 94 5.22 49.27 -6.27
C ARG A 94 5.02 48.29 -7.46
N ARG A 95 3.73 48.08 -7.77
CA ARG A 95 3.10 47.31 -8.88
C ARG A 95 3.42 47.89 -10.28
N PRO A 96 3.01 47.18 -11.35
CA PRO A 96 1.84 47.67 -12.09
C PRO A 96 0.76 46.62 -12.42
N SER A 97 -0.44 47.15 -12.63
CA SER A 97 -1.70 46.57 -13.14
C SER A 97 -1.60 46.06 -14.57
N SER A 98 -2.26 44.96 -14.94
CA SER A 98 -3.59 45.04 -15.61
C SER A 98 -4.39 43.71 -15.54
N ARG A 99 -5.70 43.85 -15.34
CA ARG A 99 -6.81 42.90 -15.57
C ARG A 99 -7.46 43.29 -16.94
N PRO A 100 -8.39 42.52 -17.57
CA PRO A 100 -9.57 41.82 -17.00
C PRO A 100 -9.79 40.42 -17.63
N GLY A 101 -10.77 39.56 -17.31
CA GLY A 101 -11.94 39.42 -16.43
C GLY A 101 -12.28 37.90 -16.47
N GLY A 102 -13.28 37.27 -15.84
CA GLY A 102 -14.35 37.53 -14.88
C GLY A 102 -14.84 36.13 -14.45
N ALA A 103 -15.08 35.89 -13.15
CA ALA A 103 -16.40 35.62 -12.54
C ALA A 103 -16.84 34.13 -12.69
N PHE A 104 -17.44 33.36 -11.77
CA PHE A 104 -18.21 33.43 -10.51
C PHE A 104 -18.00 32.04 -9.82
N GLY A 105 -18.27 31.72 -8.54
CA GLY A 105 -18.87 32.36 -7.37
C GLY A 105 -18.53 31.50 -6.12
N ALA A 106 -18.17 32.13 -5.00
CA ALA A 106 -19.03 32.37 -3.82
C ALA A 106 -19.07 31.22 -2.79
N ARG A 107 -18.13 31.29 -1.83
CA ARG A 107 -18.26 30.69 -0.49
C ARG A 107 -19.18 31.59 0.36
N ARG A 108 -20.25 31.04 0.93
CA ARG A 108 -21.03 31.69 2.00
C ARG A 108 -20.58 31.17 3.36
N ARG A 109 -20.14 32.10 4.23
CA ARG A 109 -20.18 31.97 5.69
C ARG A 109 -21.56 32.44 6.15
N PHE A 110 -22.21 31.72 7.06
CA PHE A 110 -23.30 32.25 7.86
C PHE A 110 -22.94 32.21 9.35
N ARG A 111 -23.25 33.31 10.03
CA ARG A 111 -23.18 33.55 11.46
C ARG A 111 -24.55 33.20 12.06
N GLY A 112 -24.53 32.51 13.21
CA GLY A 112 -25.25 32.88 14.42
C GLY A 112 -26.73 32.52 14.54
N GLU A 113 -27.03 31.54 15.40
CA GLU A 113 -28.22 31.55 16.25
C GLU A 113 -27.86 31.07 17.67
N ARG A 114 -28.44 31.74 18.67
CA ARG A 114 -28.32 31.50 20.12
C ARG A 114 -29.24 30.34 20.55
N PRO A 115 -28.97 29.68 21.68
CA PRO A 115 -30.04 29.03 22.46
C PRO A 115 -30.13 29.60 23.89
N ALA A 116 -31.36 29.77 24.37
CA ALA A 116 -31.75 29.93 25.78
C ALA A 116 -33.25 29.56 25.92
N PRO A 117 -33.79 29.24 27.12
CA PRO A 117 -33.19 28.63 28.31
C PRO A 117 -33.95 27.37 28.80
N ALA A 118 -33.34 26.61 29.72
CA ALA A 118 -33.95 25.49 30.45
C ALA A 118 -34.90 25.95 31.58
N PRO A 119 -35.85 25.11 32.03
CA PRO A 119 -36.49 25.28 33.33
C PRO A 119 -36.01 24.25 34.37
N ASN A 120 -35.72 24.81 35.55
CA ASN A 120 -35.41 24.20 36.84
C ASN A 120 -36.58 23.40 37.46
N ARG A 121 -36.25 22.40 38.29
CA ARG A 121 -36.78 22.05 39.64
C ARG A 121 -36.43 20.58 39.94
N ARG A 122 -36.12 20.08 41.14
CA ARG A 122 -35.74 20.55 42.50
C ARG A 122 -35.33 19.26 43.26
N ARG A 123 -34.40 19.37 44.23
CA ARG A 123 -33.97 18.31 45.18
C ARG A 123 -35.10 17.88 46.15
N PRO A 124 -34.92 16.81 46.96
CA PRO A 124 -34.22 16.87 48.28
C PRO A 124 -33.19 15.71 48.45
N ALA A 125 -32.01 15.81 49.05
CA ALA A 125 -31.57 16.22 50.40
C ALA A 125 -31.98 15.25 51.54
N ALA A 126 -31.04 14.40 51.99
CA ALA A 126 -30.61 14.24 53.40
C ALA A 126 -29.53 13.14 53.55
N ARG A 127 -28.41 13.49 54.19
CA ARG A 127 -27.44 12.57 54.82
C ARG A 127 -27.97 12.18 56.23
N PRO A 128 -27.33 11.25 56.97
CA PRO A 128 -26.16 11.62 57.78
C PRO A 128 -24.99 10.62 57.74
N SER A 129 -23.81 11.17 58.01
CA SER A 129 -22.53 10.55 58.35
C SER A 129 -22.51 10.01 59.79
N PHE A 130 -21.69 9.00 60.11
CA PHE A 130 -20.70 8.96 61.21
C PHE A 130 -20.00 7.57 61.28
N THR A 131 -18.67 7.58 61.41
CA THR A 131 -17.72 6.48 61.72
C THR A 131 -17.52 6.37 63.25
N PRO A 132 -16.59 5.56 63.85
CA PRO A 132 -16.06 4.20 63.62
C PRO A 132 -16.04 3.33 64.93
N ALA A 133 -15.36 2.16 64.87
CA ALA A 133 -14.72 1.39 65.97
C ALA A 133 -15.43 0.16 66.57
N GLY A 134 -14.63 -0.88 66.88
CA GLY A 134 -14.88 -1.75 68.05
C GLY A 134 -14.94 -3.27 67.85
N VAL A 135 -13.78 -3.92 67.94
CA VAL A 135 -13.45 -5.15 68.69
C VAL A 135 -14.59 -6.11 69.12
N SER A 136 -14.39 -7.42 68.85
CA SER A 136 -14.47 -8.56 69.80
C SER A 136 -15.26 -9.76 69.29
N ALA A 137 -14.57 -10.91 69.25
CA ALA A 137 -15.17 -12.25 69.28
C ALA A 137 -15.79 -12.54 70.66
N PRO A 138 -16.73 -13.51 70.74
CA PRO A 138 -16.52 -14.73 71.53
C PRO A 138 -17.02 -16.00 70.76
N ALA A 139 -16.33 -17.14 70.77
CA ALA A 139 -16.16 -18.18 71.80
C ALA A 139 -17.23 -19.30 71.79
N GLU A 140 -16.74 -20.54 71.55
CA GLU A 140 -17.17 -21.85 72.10
C GLU A 140 -18.61 -22.38 71.81
N GLN A 141 -18.92 -23.68 71.61
CA GLN A 141 -18.30 -24.94 72.05
C GLN A 141 -19.00 -26.18 71.41
N ARG A 142 -18.32 -27.35 71.48
CA ARG A 142 -18.82 -28.77 71.52
C ARG A 142 -19.23 -29.41 70.19
N ARG A 143 -18.96 -30.69 69.87
CA ARG A 143 -18.47 -31.93 70.55
C ARG A 143 -17.98 -32.90 69.44
N GLY A 144 -16.89 -33.67 69.62
CA GLY A 144 -16.88 -35.16 69.79
C GLY A 144 -17.11 -35.92 68.45
N GLU A 145 -16.38 -36.93 67.98
CA GLU A 145 -15.45 -37.92 68.53
C GLU A 145 -14.57 -38.45 67.37
N GLY A 146 -13.37 -38.97 67.68
CA GLY A 146 -12.57 -39.82 66.77
C GLY A 146 -13.11 -41.27 66.74
N PRO A 147 -12.38 -42.29 66.20
CA PRO A 147 -10.97 -42.52 66.52
C PRO A 147 -10.04 -42.97 65.37
N GLU A 148 -8.73 -42.81 65.67
CA GLU A 148 -7.59 -43.72 65.42
C GLU A 148 -7.18 -44.07 63.96
N GLY A 149 -5.91 -44.01 63.56
CA GLY A 149 -4.65 -43.78 64.28
C GLY A 149 -3.48 -44.00 63.30
N GLY A 150 -2.47 -43.11 63.30
CA GLY A 150 -1.05 -43.36 63.61
C GLY A 150 -0.27 -44.17 62.56
N GLY A 151 0.95 -43.88 62.13
CA GLY A 151 2.02 -42.93 62.45
C GLY A 151 3.19 -43.29 61.50
N ALA A 152 3.84 -42.32 60.86
CA ALA A 152 5.17 -41.77 61.21
C ALA A 152 6.40 -42.66 60.90
N ALA A 153 7.39 -42.01 60.26
CA ALA A 153 8.83 -42.34 60.10
C ALA A 153 9.18 -43.54 59.17
N GLY A 154 10.29 -43.59 58.43
CA GLY A 154 11.49 -42.78 58.33
C GLY A 154 12.63 -43.62 57.71
N ARG A 155 13.20 -43.15 56.60
CA ARG A 155 14.54 -43.40 55.98
C ARG A 155 15.27 -44.76 56.09
N GLY A 156 15.72 -45.20 54.90
CA GLY A 156 16.97 -45.98 54.62
C GLY A 156 16.77 -47.50 54.63
N GLY A 157 17.15 -48.33 53.66
CA GLY A 157 18.10 -48.23 52.54
C GLY A 157 18.99 -49.47 52.56
N ARG A 158 18.87 -50.39 51.58
CA ARG A 158 19.93 -51.22 50.93
C ARG A 158 19.44 -52.58 50.37
N ARG A 159 19.52 -52.67 49.04
CA ARG A 159 20.11 -53.71 48.16
C ARG A 159 20.19 -55.20 48.59
N ARG A 160 19.66 -56.06 47.70
CA ARG A 160 20.21 -57.26 46.97
C ARG A 160 19.08 -58.32 46.87
N GLY A 161 18.61 -58.76 45.70
CA GLY A 161 19.26 -59.67 44.73
C GLY A 161 19.10 -61.12 45.22
N GLN A 162 18.67 -62.16 44.50
CA GLN A 162 18.57 -62.51 43.08
C GLN A 162 17.75 -63.83 42.93
N ARG A 163 17.26 -64.10 41.70
CA ARG A 163 17.27 -65.38 40.91
C ARG A 163 15.98 -65.42 40.08
N ARG A 164 15.91 -65.20 38.76
CA ARG A 164 16.57 -65.76 37.56
C ARG A 164 16.47 -67.29 37.42
N GLN A 165 15.69 -67.73 36.43
CA GLN A 165 16.11 -68.75 35.46
C GLN A 165 15.84 -68.28 34.02
N ARG A 166 16.79 -68.62 33.14
CA ARG A 166 16.93 -68.33 31.70
C ARG A 166 16.46 -69.56 30.91
N ARG A 167 16.02 -69.47 29.65
CA ARG A 167 16.81 -69.56 28.37
C ARG A 167 15.75 -69.71 27.24
N GLY A 168 15.89 -69.27 25.99
CA GLY A 168 16.93 -68.52 25.28
C GLY A 168 16.60 -68.36 23.78
N GLN A 169 17.19 -67.29 23.20
CA GLN A 169 17.55 -67.03 21.79
C GLN A 169 16.48 -66.63 20.74
N PRO A 170 16.82 -65.88 19.66
CA PRO A 170 18.06 -65.13 19.35
C PRO A 170 17.85 -63.62 19.09
N ARG A 171 18.97 -62.89 19.12
CA ARG A 171 19.08 -61.42 19.00
C ARG A 171 18.93 -60.93 17.55
N ARG A 172 18.04 -59.95 17.31
CA ARG A 172 18.19 -58.94 16.24
C ARG A 172 18.44 -57.58 16.88
N GLY A 173 19.39 -56.86 16.29
CA GLY A 173 19.82 -55.53 16.74
C GLY A 173 18.73 -54.47 16.62
N LEU A 174 18.88 -53.47 17.49
CA LEU A 174 18.18 -52.19 17.61
C LEU A 174 17.59 -51.63 16.30
N PRO A 175 16.35 -51.09 16.33
CA PRO A 175 15.95 -50.00 15.48
C PRO A 175 15.88 -48.68 16.24
N ALA A 176 16.39 -47.64 15.58
CA ALA A 176 16.35 -46.26 15.99
C ALA A 176 14.92 -45.70 16.02
N ARG A 177 14.71 -44.75 16.96
CA ARG A 177 13.55 -43.89 17.13
C ARG A 177 13.09 -43.28 15.81
N ARG A 178 11.85 -43.58 15.39
CA ARG A 178 11.09 -42.81 14.38
C ARG A 178 10.13 -41.85 15.11
N GLN A 179 10.34 -40.56 14.92
CA GLN A 179 9.30 -39.53 14.99
C GLN A 179 8.55 -39.53 13.66
N ALA A 180 7.22 -39.63 13.69
CA ALA A 180 6.31 -39.14 12.66
C ALA A 180 4.87 -39.21 13.19
N GLY A 181 4.13 -38.10 13.08
CA GLY A 181 2.70 -38.04 13.39
C GLY A 181 2.24 -36.63 13.76
N GLY A 182 2.51 -35.63 12.90
CA GLY A 182 2.12 -34.24 13.13
C GLY A 182 2.24 -33.35 11.89
N ARG A 183 2.12 -33.93 10.68
CA ARG A 183 2.41 -33.24 9.41
C ARG A 183 1.24 -33.14 8.44
N GLU A 184 0.05 -33.63 8.79
CA GLU A 184 -1.09 -33.64 7.87
C GLU A 184 -1.96 -32.36 7.95
N GLY A 185 -1.90 -31.59 9.03
CA GLY A 185 -2.65 -30.31 9.12
C GLY A 185 -1.99 -29.12 8.42
N SER A 186 -0.67 -29.15 8.19
CA SER A 186 0.09 -28.01 7.64
C SER A 186 0.17 -28.00 6.11
N ALA A 187 -0.04 -29.15 5.46
CA ALA A 187 -0.04 -29.23 4.00
C ALA A 187 -1.36 -28.75 3.40
N ALA A 188 -2.48 -28.91 4.12
CA ALA A 188 -3.80 -28.50 3.66
C ALA A 188 -3.94 -26.97 3.50
N ALA A 189 -3.33 -26.18 4.38
CA ALA A 189 -3.43 -24.72 4.34
C ALA A 189 -2.65 -24.07 3.17
N ALA A 190 -1.60 -24.72 2.67
CA ALA A 190 -0.86 -24.23 1.50
C ALA A 190 -1.28 -24.91 0.19
N ALA A 191 -1.82 -26.13 0.27
CA ALA A 191 -2.51 -26.75 -0.87
C ALA A 191 -3.82 -26.02 -1.23
N ALA A 192 -4.37 -25.17 -0.35
CA ALA A 192 -5.53 -24.34 -0.65
C ALA A 192 -5.27 -23.26 -1.73
N MET A 193 -4.01 -22.99 -2.09
CA MET A 193 -3.61 -22.16 -3.23
C MET A 193 -3.05 -22.97 -4.42
N GLU A 194 -3.39 -24.26 -4.52
CA GLU A 194 -3.12 -25.06 -5.73
C GLU A 194 -4.28 -24.93 -6.74
N GLU A 195 -3.94 -25.01 -8.04
CA GLU A 195 -4.70 -24.65 -9.25
C GLU A 195 -6.22 -24.45 -9.13
N LEU A 196 -6.67 -23.23 -9.48
CA LEU A 196 -8.08 -22.86 -9.64
C LEU A 196 -8.67 -23.57 -10.87
N ASP A 197 -9.63 -24.49 -10.65
CA ASP A 197 -10.57 -24.99 -11.68
C ASP A 197 -11.67 -23.94 -12.01
N VAL A 198 -11.32 -22.65 -12.03
CA VAL A 198 -12.23 -21.57 -12.43
C VAL A 198 -11.79 -21.11 -13.82
N GLU A 199 -12.69 -21.20 -14.81
CA GLU A 199 -12.41 -20.67 -16.15
C GLU A 199 -12.02 -19.18 -16.01
N PRO A 200 -10.83 -18.78 -16.49
CA PRO A 200 -10.37 -17.40 -16.33
C PRO A 200 -11.33 -16.47 -17.07
N GLN A 201 -11.68 -15.35 -16.44
CA GLN A 201 -12.49 -14.32 -17.10
C GLN A 201 -11.83 -13.90 -18.43
N LEU A 202 -12.55 -14.12 -19.52
CA LEU A 202 -12.06 -13.83 -20.86
C LEU A 202 -12.16 -12.32 -21.11
N MET A 203 -11.01 -11.64 -21.10
CA MET A 203 -10.91 -10.26 -21.56
C MET A 203 -10.56 -10.24 -23.05
N VAL A 204 -11.45 -9.68 -23.87
CA VAL A 204 -11.17 -9.44 -25.29
C VAL A 204 -10.22 -8.25 -25.41
N VAL A 205 -9.05 -8.44 -26.05
CA VAL A 205 -8.11 -7.37 -26.36
C VAL A 205 -8.68 -6.55 -27.54
N PRO A 206 -9.10 -5.29 -27.33
CA PRO A 206 -9.80 -4.54 -28.37
C PRO A 206 -8.91 -4.29 -29.59
N GLY A 207 -9.36 -4.72 -30.77
CA GLY A 207 -8.69 -4.48 -32.05
C GLY A 207 -7.60 -5.47 -32.43
N ALA A 208 -7.34 -6.50 -31.61
CA ALA A 208 -6.49 -7.63 -31.97
C ALA A 208 -7.23 -8.55 -32.97
N ASP A 209 -6.57 -8.95 -34.06
CA ASP A 209 -7.13 -9.87 -35.05
C ASP A 209 -7.23 -11.28 -34.45
N PRO A 210 -8.43 -11.87 -34.30
CA PRO A 210 -8.61 -13.23 -33.78
C PRO A 210 -7.90 -14.29 -34.62
N SER A 211 -7.54 -13.98 -35.86
CA SER A 211 -6.84 -14.86 -36.79
C SER A 211 -5.31 -14.75 -36.70
N ALA A 212 -4.78 -13.78 -35.94
CA ALA A 212 -3.34 -13.62 -35.73
C ALA A 212 -2.77 -14.84 -34.98
N ARG A 213 -1.87 -15.58 -35.65
CA ARG A 213 -1.33 -16.86 -35.13
C ARG A 213 -0.24 -16.70 -34.07
N GLN A 214 0.31 -15.50 -33.89
CA GLN A 214 1.39 -15.23 -32.92
C GLN A 214 1.17 -13.89 -32.22
N LEU A 215 0.93 -13.96 -30.91
CA LEU A 215 0.86 -12.82 -30.01
C LEU A 215 2.10 -12.82 -29.13
N CYS A 216 2.76 -11.66 -29.01
CA CYS A 216 3.69 -11.40 -27.92
C CYS A 216 3.01 -10.59 -26.83
N PHE A 217 3.40 -10.84 -25.58
CA PHE A 217 3.08 -9.94 -24.50
C PHE A 217 4.33 -9.65 -23.66
N ALA A 218 4.42 -8.44 -23.14
CA ALA A 218 5.46 -8.02 -22.23
C ALA A 218 4.82 -7.32 -21.03
N TRP A 219 5.21 -7.74 -19.84
CA TRP A 219 4.82 -7.07 -18.61
C TRP A 219 5.56 -5.74 -18.48
N GLY A 220 4.83 -4.63 -18.57
CA GLY A 220 5.31 -3.32 -18.15
C GLY A 220 5.06 -3.08 -16.66
N PRO A 221 5.53 -1.95 -16.10
CA PRO A 221 5.41 -1.66 -14.67
C PRO A 221 3.96 -1.51 -14.15
N ALA A 222 3.02 -1.11 -15.01
CA ALA A 222 1.60 -0.91 -14.68
C ALA A 222 0.65 -1.44 -15.77
N GLU A 223 1.18 -1.79 -16.93
CA GLU A 223 0.42 -2.13 -18.13
C GLU A 223 1.07 -3.35 -18.79
N VAL A 224 0.26 -4.24 -19.35
CA VAL A 224 0.70 -5.35 -20.19
C VAL A 224 0.67 -4.87 -21.62
N LEU A 225 1.80 -4.87 -22.30
CA LEU A 225 1.88 -4.58 -23.72
C LEU A 225 1.67 -5.86 -24.48
N VAL A 226 0.62 -5.93 -25.29
CA VAL A 226 0.33 -7.06 -26.19
C VAL A 226 0.61 -6.60 -27.62
N CYS A 227 1.33 -7.41 -28.38
CA CYS A 227 1.76 -7.08 -29.73
C CYS A 227 1.47 -8.24 -30.66
N GLU A 228 0.93 -7.93 -31.83
CA GLU A 228 0.83 -8.92 -32.91
C GLU A 228 2.18 -9.06 -33.59
N THR A 229 2.77 -10.25 -33.55
CA THR A 229 3.99 -10.53 -34.31
C THR A 229 3.64 -11.27 -35.58
N LEU A 230 3.90 -10.64 -36.72
CA LEU A 230 4.15 -11.38 -37.95
C LEU A 230 5.65 -11.69 -38.01
N PHE A 231 6.13 -12.69 -37.26
CA PHE A 231 7.42 -13.30 -37.58
C PHE A 231 7.24 -14.20 -38.81
N GLY A 232 6.98 -13.57 -39.96
CA GLY A 232 7.10 -14.21 -41.25
C GLY A 232 8.55 -14.62 -41.42
N ARG A 233 8.83 -15.93 -41.37
CA ARG A 233 10.11 -16.50 -41.76
C ARG A 233 10.46 -15.92 -43.13
N ARG A 234 11.54 -15.14 -43.22
CA ARG A 234 12.02 -14.48 -44.46
C ARG A 234 11.81 -15.42 -45.66
N GLY A 235 10.80 -15.12 -46.46
CA GLY A 235 10.39 -15.90 -47.62
C GLY A 235 9.63 -14.98 -48.55
N SER A 236 10.37 -14.39 -49.49
CA SER A 236 9.94 -13.78 -50.76
C SER A 236 8.51 -13.23 -50.84
N GLY A 237 8.37 -11.90 -50.87
CA GLY A 237 7.17 -11.24 -51.38
C GLY A 237 7.16 -9.75 -51.05
N GLU A 238 7.14 -8.90 -52.07
CA GLU A 238 6.93 -7.46 -51.96
C GLU A 238 5.59 -7.17 -51.27
N GLY A 239 5.67 -6.66 -50.05
CA GLY A 239 4.53 -6.11 -49.31
C GLY A 239 5.09 -5.16 -48.26
N GLY A 240 4.62 -3.91 -48.27
CA GLY A 240 5.08 -2.88 -47.32
C GLY A 240 4.93 -3.33 -45.86
N PRO A 241 5.61 -2.66 -44.91
CA PRO A 241 5.58 -3.06 -43.51
C PRO A 241 4.14 -3.07 -43.00
N SER A 242 3.58 -4.26 -42.79
CA SER A 242 2.32 -4.43 -42.05
C SER A 242 2.50 -3.75 -40.69
N SER A 243 1.65 -2.77 -40.36
CA SER A 243 1.81 -2.02 -39.12
C SER A 243 1.59 -2.98 -37.94
N SER A 244 2.66 -3.39 -37.26
CA SER A 244 2.56 -4.13 -36.01
C SER A 244 1.84 -3.23 -34.99
N ARG A 245 0.59 -3.57 -34.67
CA ARG A 245 -0.19 -2.87 -33.65
C ARG A 245 0.26 -3.32 -32.27
N VAL A 246 0.49 -2.35 -31.39
CA VAL A 246 0.77 -2.58 -29.97
C VAL A 246 -0.46 -2.17 -29.18
N PHE A 247 -1.01 -3.11 -28.44
CA PHE A 247 -2.15 -2.95 -27.56
C PHE A 247 -1.68 -2.80 -26.12
N VAL A 248 -2.30 -1.88 -25.37
CA VAL A 248 -2.02 -1.66 -23.96
C VAL A 248 -3.18 -2.23 -23.16
N VAL A 249 -2.90 -3.26 -22.35
CA VAL A 249 -3.87 -3.94 -21.49
C VAL A 249 -3.57 -3.60 -20.03
N ARG A 250 -4.59 -3.29 -19.24
CA ARG A 250 -4.46 -2.98 -17.81
C ARG A 250 -5.17 -4.03 -16.98
N ARG A 251 -4.49 -4.52 -15.93
CA ARG A 251 -4.97 -5.60 -15.05
C ARG A 251 -5.98 -5.11 -14.01
N ASP A 252 -5.84 -3.86 -13.54
CA ASP A 252 -6.66 -3.28 -12.47
C ASP A 252 -7.38 -2.00 -12.93
N GLN A 253 -8.38 -2.12 -13.80
CA GLN A 253 -9.13 -0.95 -14.31
C GLN A 253 -9.83 -0.17 -13.18
N ASP A 254 -10.24 -0.85 -12.11
CA ASP A 254 -10.97 -0.25 -10.99
C ASP A 254 -10.15 0.81 -10.24
N ILE A 255 -8.83 0.64 -10.15
CA ILE A 255 -7.95 1.61 -9.48
C ILE A 255 -7.98 2.98 -10.19
N TYR A 256 -8.33 3.01 -11.47
CA TYR A 256 -8.44 4.21 -12.28
C TYR A 256 -9.83 4.86 -12.23
N ILE A 257 -10.82 4.24 -11.58
CA ILE A 257 -12.15 4.83 -11.41
C ILE A 257 -12.05 5.99 -10.42
N GLN A 258 -12.35 7.19 -10.90
CA GLN A 258 -12.16 8.42 -10.14
C GLN A 258 -12.96 8.44 -8.82
N THR A 259 -14.15 7.83 -8.79
CA THR A 259 -15.00 7.75 -7.60
C THR A 259 -14.37 6.88 -6.51
N LEU A 260 -13.77 5.73 -6.87
CA LEU A 260 -13.08 4.83 -5.94
C LEU A 260 -11.82 5.46 -5.32
N ARG A 261 -11.28 6.53 -5.91
CA ARG A 261 -10.17 7.28 -5.30
C ARG A 261 -10.52 7.81 -3.91
N LYS A 262 -11.76 8.24 -3.67
CA LYS A 262 -12.20 8.72 -2.36
C LYS A 262 -12.17 7.56 -1.35
N LEU A 263 -12.69 6.40 -1.73
CA LEU A 263 -12.62 5.16 -0.95
C LEU A 263 -11.17 4.85 -0.54
N PHE A 264 -10.21 4.85 -1.47
CA PHE A 264 -8.81 4.55 -1.16
C PHE A 264 -8.15 5.56 -0.20
N ASN A 265 -8.46 6.85 -0.31
CA ASN A 265 -7.87 7.87 0.56
C ASN A 265 -8.47 7.84 1.98
N GLU A 266 -9.78 7.69 2.10
CA GLU A 266 -10.46 7.63 3.40
C GLU A 266 -10.13 6.32 4.14
N SER A 267 -10.17 5.18 3.44
CA SER A 267 -9.78 3.88 4.00
C SER A 267 -8.32 3.82 4.43
N HIS A 268 -7.41 4.47 3.69
CA HIS A 268 -6.01 4.61 4.11
C HIS A 268 -5.88 5.37 5.44
N GLY A 269 -6.66 6.44 5.63
CA GLY A 269 -6.69 7.16 6.91
C GLY A 269 -7.14 6.28 8.07
N ILE A 270 -8.15 5.43 7.84
CA ILE A 270 -8.62 4.44 8.82
C ILE A 270 -7.53 3.41 9.11
N PHE A 271 -6.88 2.87 8.08
CA PHE A 271 -5.80 1.90 8.20
C PHE A 271 -4.64 2.45 9.04
N VAL A 272 -4.07 3.60 8.67
CA VAL A 272 -2.96 4.22 9.42
C VAL A 272 -3.37 4.55 10.85
N GLY A 273 -4.62 4.98 11.06
CA GLY A 273 -5.18 5.20 12.39
C GLY A 273 -5.22 3.93 13.24
N LEU A 274 -5.60 2.80 12.64
CA LEU A 274 -5.64 1.50 13.31
C LEU A 274 -4.23 1.05 13.72
N GLN A 275 -3.23 1.19 12.86
CA GLN A 275 -1.85 0.79 13.17
C GLN A 275 -1.27 1.57 14.36
N ARG A 276 -1.55 2.87 14.46
CA ARG A 276 -1.12 3.70 15.61
C ARG A 276 -1.82 3.30 16.91
N SER A 277 -3.07 2.85 16.83
CA SER A 277 -3.84 2.47 18.01
C SER A 277 -3.41 1.15 18.63
N GLU A 278 -2.75 0.27 17.87
CA GLU A 278 -2.26 -1.02 18.37
C GLU A 278 -1.13 -0.86 19.40
N GLU A 279 -0.31 0.19 19.27
CA GLU A 279 0.77 0.48 20.20
C GLU A 279 0.25 0.89 21.60
N GLU A 280 -1.00 1.33 21.72
CA GLU A 280 -1.48 2.03 22.93
C GLU A 280 -2.35 1.21 23.89
N LEU A 281 -3.03 0.10 23.53
CA LEU A 281 -4.15 -0.39 24.38
C LEU A 281 -4.39 -1.92 24.43
N ALA A 282 -4.37 -2.46 25.66
CA ALA A 282 -4.88 -3.79 26.03
C ALA A 282 -6.15 -3.66 26.90
N GLY A 283 -7.29 -4.23 26.47
CA GLY A 283 -8.51 -4.33 27.29
C GLY A 283 -9.82 -4.43 26.50
N LYS A 284 -10.96 -4.55 27.21
CA LYS A 284 -12.33 -4.63 26.64
C LYS A 284 -12.71 -3.43 25.75
N SER A 285 -12.03 -2.29 25.93
CA SER A 285 -12.13 -1.14 25.03
C SER A 285 -11.71 -1.47 23.60
N ARG A 286 -10.77 -2.40 23.41
CA ARG A 286 -10.21 -2.77 22.09
C ARG A 286 -11.27 -3.37 21.17
N LYS A 287 -12.11 -4.28 21.66
CA LYS A 287 -13.19 -4.87 20.84
C LYS A 287 -14.19 -3.83 20.35
N ALA A 288 -14.62 -2.92 21.23
CA ALA A 288 -15.53 -1.84 20.86
C ALA A 288 -14.88 -0.87 19.85
N GLN A 289 -13.58 -0.59 19.99
CA GLN A 289 -12.81 0.20 19.03
C GLN A 289 -12.69 -0.49 17.68
N LEU A 290 -12.40 -1.81 17.63
CA LEU A 290 -12.32 -2.56 16.37
C LEU A 290 -13.68 -2.61 15.64
N VAL A 291 -14.78 -2.77 16.38
CA VAL A 291 -16.13 -2.64 15.82
C VAL A 291 -16.36 -1.22 15.28
N GLN A 292 -15.89 -0.17 15.99
CA GLN A 292 -15.99 1.20 15.48
C GLN A 292 -15.16 1.41 14.21
N VAL A 293 -13.97 0.83 14.12
CA VAL A 293 -13.12 0.87 12.92
C VAL A 293 -13.81 0.15 11.76
N SER A 294 -14.40 -1.02 12.00
CA SER A 294 -15.20 -1.75 11.01
C SER A 294 -16.37 -0.90 10.47
N LYS A 295 -17.12 -0.24 11.38
CA LYS A 295 -18.19 0.68 11.01
C LYS A 295 -17.71 1.87 10.19
N ASN A 296 -16.51 2.39 10.49
CA ASN A 296 -15.92 3.46 9.69
C ASN A 296 -15.63 2.98 8.26
N TYR A 297 -15.05 1.78 8.07
CA TYR A 297 -14.86 1.22 6.73
C TYR A 297 -16.18 1.07 5.97
N ARG A 298 -17.20 0.50 6.62
CA ARG A 298 -18.55 0.36 6.04
C ARG A 298 -19.19 1.70 5.69
N SER A 299 -18.97 2.73 6.49
CA SER A 299 -19.45 4.09 6.20
C SER A 299 -18.79 4.66 4.94
N VAL A 300 -17.48 4.43 4.75
CA VAL A 300 -16.77 4.86 3.54
C VAL A 300 -17.26 4.09 2.31
N ILE A 301 -17.46 2.76 2.42
CA ILE A 301 -18.03 1.94 1.33
C ILE A 301 -19.40 2.51 0.91
N ARG A 302 -20.31 2.73 1.87
CA ARG A 302 -21.65 3.29 1.58
C ARG A 302 -21.60 4.67 0.94
N ALA A 303 -20.77 5.58 1.47
CA ALA A 303 -20.62 6.91 0.90
C ALA A 303 -20.11 6.84 -0.55
N CYS A 304 -19.16 5.94 -0.82
CA CYS A 304 -18.67 5.71 -2.18
C CYS A 304 -19.72 5.08 -3.10
N MET A 305 -20.53 4.16 -2.58
CA MET A 305 -21.63 3.53 -3.31
C MET A 305 -22.70 4.55 -3.70
N GLU A 306 -23.08 5.44 -2.79
CA GLU A 306 -24.06 6.51 -3.05
C GLU A 306 -23.53 7.53 -4.06
N ASP A 307 -22.27 7.98 -3.92
CA ASP A 307 -21.61 8.87 -4.89
C ASP A 307 -21.61 8.24 -6.30
N MET A 308 -21.38 6.93 -6.39
CA MET A 308 -21.31 6.21 -7.66
C MET A 308 -22.69 5.92 -8.26
N HIS A 309 -23.68 5.61 -7.42
CA HIS A 309 -25.07 5.50 -7.84
C HIS A 309 -25.58 6.82 -8.41
N GLN A 310 -25.28 7.94 -7.75
CA GLN A 310 -25.63 9.26 -8.26
C GLN A 310 -24.91 9.59 -9.57
N ALA A 311 -23.65 9.17 -9.72
CA ALA A 311 -22.93 9.29 -10.98
C ALA A 311 -23.56 8.43 -12.11
N ALA A 312 -24.04 7.22 -11.79
CA ALA A 312 -24.75 6.36 -12.72
C ALA A 312 -26.04 7.01 -13.24
N ILE A 313 -26.84 7.63 -12.35
CA ILE A 313 -28.07 8.34 -12.71
C ILE A 313 -27.78 9.59 -13.55
N SER A 314 -26.70 10.31 -13.23
CA SER A 314 -26.38 11.60 -13.88
C SER A 314 -25.75 11.43 -15.27
N THR A 315 -25.20 10.25 -15.57
CA THR A 315 -24.48 9.99 -16.80
C THR A 315 -25.42 9.64 -17.94
N ARG A 316 -25.25 10.29 -19.10
CA ARG A 316 -26.04 10.03 -20.32
C ARG A 316 -25.45 8.96 -21.23
N ASP A 317 -24.18 8.59 -21.01
CA ASP A 317 -23.48 7.56 -21.76
C ASP A 317 -23.86 6.15 -21.25
N PRO A 318 -24.48 5.29 -22.08
CA PRO A 318 -24.87 3.94 -21.69
C PRO A 318 -23.70 3.06 -21.22
N ALA A 319 -22.50 3.23 -21.78
CA ALA A 319 -21.35 2.41 -21.43
C ALA A 319 -20.84 2.74 -20.02
N LEU A 320 -20.70 4.04 -19.71
CA LEU A 320 -20.35 4.52 -18.37
C LEU A 320 -21.44 4.22 -17.35
N HIS A 321 -22.71 4.31 -17.73
CA HIS A 321 -23.83 3.92 -16.87
C HIS A 321 -23.71 2.44 -16.45
N SER A 322 -23.50 1.54 -17.42
CA SER A 322 -23.30 0.10 -17.15
C SER A 322 -22.09 -0.17 -16.25
N GLN A 323 -20.98 0.55 -16.48
CA GLN A 323 -19.79 0.46 -15.65
C GLN A 323 -20.07 0.87 -14.20
N TYR A 324 -20.72 2.03 -13.98
CA TYR A 324 -21.06 2.47 -12.62
C TYR A 324 -22.05 1.53 -11.93
N SER A 325 -23.06 1.03 -12.64
CA SER A 325 -24.04 0.08 -12.09
C SER A 325 -23.38 -1.24 -11.66
N THR A 326 -22.47 -1.78 -12.47
CA THR A 326 -21.67 -2.96 -12.10
C THR A 326 -20.87 -2.72 -10.83
N GLN A 327 -20.22 -1.57 -10.74
CA GLN A 327 -19.42 -1.21 -9.57
C GLN A 327 -20.30 -1.00 -8.32
N VAL A 328 -21.53 -0.49 -8.46
CA VAL A 328 -22.45 -0.31 -7.33
C VAL A 328 -22.83 -1.68 -6.77
N SER A 329 -23.08 -2.65 -7.65
CA SER A 329 -23.32 -4.04 -7.27
C SER A 329 -22.12 -4.62 -6.51
N ILE A 330 -20.89 -4.40 -7.00
CA ILE A 330 -19.66 -4.86 -6.32
C ILE A 330 -19.51 -4.22 -4.93
N LEU A 331 -19.70 -2.90 -4.79
CA LEU A 331 -19.62 -2.22 -3.49
C LEU A 331 -20.72 -2.68 -2.52
N SER A 332 -21.92 -2.95 -3.03
CA SER A 332 -23.01 -3.54 -2.24
C SER A 332 -22.62 -4.91 -1.69
N ALA A 333 -22.11 -5.80 -2.57
CA ALA A 333 -21.60 -7.12 -2.17
C ALA A 333 -20.46 -7.02 -1.15
N MET A 334 -19.50 -6.10 -1.35
CA MET A 334 -18.43 -5.83 -0.37
C MET A 334 -19.02 -5.42 0.98
N GLU A 335 -19.96 -4.49 1.02
CA GLU A 335 -20.57 -4.03 2.27
C GLU A 335 -21.38 -5.13 2.96
N LEU A 336 -22.06 -5.99 2.19
CA LEU A 336 -22.79 -7.16 2.66
C LEU A 336 -21.87 -8.15 3.37
N ILE A 337 -20.79 -8.57 2.70
CA ILE A 337 -19.80 -9.50 3.23
C ILE A 337 -19.09 -8.89 4.44
N TRP A 338 -18.70 -7.62 4.36
CA TRP A 338 -18.01 -6.93 5.47
C TRP A 338 -18.89 -6.85 6.71
N ASN A 339 -20.16 -6.48 6.55
CA ASN A 339 -21.11 -6.41 7.68
C ASN A 339 -21.31 -7.79 8.32
N LEU A 340 -21.41 -8.86 7.52
CA LEU A 340 -21.51 -10.22 8.05
C LEU A 340 -20.23 -10.60 8.84
N CYS A 341 -19.05 -10.31 8.28
CA CYS A 341 -17.77 -10.55 8.95
C CYS A 341 -17.63 -9.73 10.25
N GLU A 342 -18.14 -8.49 10.27
CA GLU A 342 -18.21 -7.67 11.48
C GLU A 342 -19.04 -8.36 12.57
N ILE A 343 -20.21 -8.89 12.23
CA ILE A 343 -21.11 -9.57 13.18
C ILE A 343 -20.48 -10.87 13.72
N LEU A 344 -19.98 -11.71 12.81
CA LEU A 344 -19.51 -13.06 13.14
C LEU A 344 -18.12 -13.09 13.76
N PHE A 345 -17.19 -12.27 13.27
CA PHE A 345 -15.78 -12.35 13.65
C PHE A 345 -15.33 -11.18 14.55
N VAL A 346 -15.70 -9.93 14.22
CA VAL A 346 -15.20 -8.74 14.95
C VAL A 346 -16.00 -8.50 16.24
N GLU A 347 -17.32 -8.37 16.13
CA GLU A 347 -18.24 -8.29 17.26
C GLU A 347 -18.41 -9.66 17.92
N ALA A 348 -18.19 -10.77 17.18
CA ALA A 348 -18.36 -12.14 17.66
C ALA A 348 -19.62 -12.28 18.53
N ALA A 349 -20.76 -11.93 17.93
CA ALA A 349 -22.02 -11.79 18.62
C ALA A 349 -22.43 -13.11 19.30
N ALA A 350 -22.80 -13.03 20.57
CA ALA A 350 -23.29 -14.19 21.32
C ALA A 350 -24.73 -14.56 20.91
N ALA A 351 -25.18 -15.75 21.30
CA ALA A 351 -26.57 -16.17 21.14
C ALA A 351 -27.53 -15.14 21.76
N GLY A 352 -28.63 -14.85 21.07
CA GLY A 352 -29.54 -13.73 21.38
C GLY A 352 -29.23 -12.49 20.54
N PRO A 353 -28.22 -11.65 20.90
CA PRO A 353 -27.86 -10.47 20.10
C PRO A 353 -27.49 -10.81 18.65
N LEU A 354 -26.94 -11.99 18.38
CA LEU A 354 -26.64 -12.48 17.03
C LEU A 354 -27.85 -12.39 16.10
N LEU A 355 -29.03 -12.87 16.52
CA LEU A 355 -30.24 -12.83 15.69
C LEU A 355 -30.64 -11.38 15.38
N LEU A 356 -30.58 -10.48 16.37
CA LEU A 356 -30.88 -9.06 16.15
C LEU A 356 -29.92 -8.44 15.14
N ARG A 357 -28.62 -8.76 15.23
CA ARG A 357 -27.62 -8.29 14.29
C ARG A 357 -27.84 -8.83 12.87
N LEU A 358 -28.24 -10.08 12.73
CA LEU A 358 -28.57 -10.68 11.44
C LEU A 358 -29.87 -10.09 10.84
N LEU A 359 -30.86 -9.76 11.67
CA LEU A 359 -32.05 -9.03 11.22
C LEU A 359 -31.68 -7.63 10.72
N ASP A 360 -30.88 -6.90 11.49
CA ASP A 360 -30.38 -5.58 11.08
C ASP A 360 -29.53 -5.68 9.79
N TRP A 361 -28.76 -6.77 9.64
CA TRP A 361 -28.00 -7.07 8.42
C TRP A 361 -28.91 -7.23 7.20
N VAL A 362 -29.95 -8.08 7.27
CA VAL A 362 -30.88 -8.28 6.15
C VAL A 362 -31.64 -7.00 5.80
N ARG A 363 -32.17 -6.29 6.82
CA ARG A 363 -32.93 -5.04 6.62
C ARG A 363 -32.12 -3.95 5.90
N LEU A 364 -30.81 -3.93 6.15
CA LEU A 364 -29.90 -2.95 5.59
C LEU A 364 -29.50 -3.24 4.14
N HIS A 365 -29.64 -4.50 3.71
CA HIS A 365 -29.17 -4.98 2.41
C HIS A 365 -30.30 -5.32 1.44
N VAL A 366 -31.51 -5.60 1.93
CA VAL A 366 -32.72 -5.82 1.12
C VAL A 366 -33.51 -4.51 1.04
N CYS A 367 -33.14 -3.63 0.09
CA CYS A 367 -33.65 -2.25 0.00
C CYS A 367 -34.97 -2.11 -0.78
N ASP A 368 -35.39 -3.12 -1.55
CA ASP A 368 -36.55 -3.02 -2.44
C ASP A 368 -37.88 -2.80 -1.68
N VAL A 369 -37.89 -3.20 -0.40
CA VAL A 369 -39.03 -3.05 0.51
C VAL A 369 -39.41 -1.59 0.72
N ASP A 370 -38.42 -0.72 0.95
CA ASP A 370 -38.68 0.69 1.23
C ASP A 370 -39.28 1.42 0.02
N ASN A 371 -38.98 0.95 -1.19
CA ASN A 371 -39.61 1.44 -2.42
C ASN A 371 -41.07 0.99 -2.53
N MET A 372 -41.36 -0.30 -2.30
CA MET A 372 -42.73 -0.83 -2.29
C MET A 372 -43.60 -0.16 -1.21
N VAL A 373 -43.05 0.05 -0.01
CA VAL A 373 -43.72 0.76 1.09
C VAL A 373 -44.08 2.18 0.69
N ARG A 374 -43.15 2.90 0.04
CA ARG A 374 -43.37 4.27 -0.41
C ARG A 374 -44.50 4.35 -1.45
N GLU A 375 -44.53 3.40 -2.38
CA GLU A 375 -45.58 3.31 -3.41
C GLU A 375 -46.96 3.07 -2.78
N VAL A 376 -47.08 2.06 -1.90
CA VAL A 376 -48.34 1.72 -1.19
C VAL A 376 -48.84 2.90 -0.35
N LEU A 377 -47.95 3.56 0.40
CA LEU A 377 -48.32 4.69 1.26
C LEU A 377 -48.63 5.97 0.47
N SER A 378 -48.13 6.11 -0.76
CA SER A 378 -48.45 7.23 -1.64
C SER A 378 -49.81 7.12 -2.32
N SER A 379 -50.40 5.93 -2.32
CA SER A 379 -51.74 5.68 -2.87
C SER A 379 -52.83 6.30 -2.01
N GLU A 380 -53.91 6.77 -2.65
CA GLU A 380 -55.09 7.34 -1.98
C GLU A 380 -55.77 6.34 -1.03
N ASN A 381 -55.72 5.05 -1.36
CA ASN A 381 -56.25 3.96 -0.53
C ASN A 381 -55.21 2.85 -0.39
N PRO A 382 -54.29 2.94 0.59
CA PRO A 382 -53.21 1.97 0.77
C PRO A 382 -53.71 0.53 0.93
N SER A 383 -54.88 0.34 1.54
CA SER A 383 -55.41 -0.98 1.89
C SER A 383 -55.99 -1.76 0.70
N LYS A 384 -56.26 -1.06 -0.41
CA LYS A 384 -56.70 -1.67 -1.68
C LYS A 384 -55.59 -1.75 -2.73
N HIS A 385 -54.37 -1.33 -2.38
CA HIS A 385 -53.25 -1.36 -3.29
C HIS A 385 -52.81 -2.81 -3.57
N GLU A 386 -52.42 -3.12 -4.81
CA GLU A 386 -52.03 -4.49 -5.22
C GLU A 386 -50.88 -5.04 -4.35
N LEU A 387 -49.91 -4.18 -4.04
CA LEU A 387 -48.75 -4.52 -3.21
C LEU A 387 -49.00 -4.47 -1.69
N PHE A 388 -50.22 -4.16 -1.22
CA PHE A 388 -50.48 -3.97 0.21
C PHE A 388 -50.09 -5.20 1.05
N TRP A 389 -50.60 -6.38 0.68
CA TRP A 389 -50.31 -7.61 1.40
C TRP A 389 -48.86 -8.05 1.23
N ASN A 390 -48.23 -7.78 0.08
CA ASN A 390 -46.80 -8.03 -0.10
C ASN A 390 -45.97 -7.20 0.88
N VAL A 391 -46.33 -5.93 1.12
CA VAL A 391 -45.63 -5.09 2.10
C VAL A 391 -45.85 -5.59 3.53
N VAL A 392 -47.06 -6.03 3.88
CA VAL A 392 -47.34 -6.63 5.20
C VAL A 392 -46.52 -7.91 5.39
N ASP A 393 -46.55 -8.81 4.42
CA ASP A 393 -45.79 -10.07 4.44
C ASP A 393 -44.30 -9.79 4.61
N VAL A 394 -43.74 -8.86 3.85
CA VAL A 394 -42.32 -8.48 3.95
C VAL A 394 -41.98 -7.89 5.32
N PHE A 395 -42.83 -7.04 5.89
CA PHE A 395 -42.60 -6.55 7.25
C PHE A 395 -42.58 -7.66 8.29
N VAL A 396 -43.46 -8.66 8.15
CA VAL A 396 -43.44 -9.85 9.00
C VAL A 396 -42.17 -10.65 8.75
N LEU A 397 -41.78 -10.92 7.51
CA LEU A 397 -40.54 -11.66 7.17
C LEU A 397 -39.28 -10.96 7.74
N GLN A 398 -39.22 -9.63 7.69
CA GLN A 398 -38.12 -8.83 8.26
C GLN A 398 -38.22 -8.63 9.79
N GLY A 399 -39.27 -9.11 10.45
CA GLY A 399 -39.52 -8.90 11.87
C GLY A 399 -39.83 -7.45 12.27
N ARG A 400 -40.33 -6.62 11.35
CA ARG A 400 -40.80 -5.24 11.59
C ARG A 400 -42.26 -5.25 12.07
N MET A 401 -42.51 -5.89 13.21
CA MET A 401 -43.86 -6.15 13.71
C MET A 401 -44.69 -4.89 13.92
N ASP A 402 -44.10 -3.83 14.46
CA ASP A 402 -44.86 -2.58 14.71
C ASP A 402 -45.36 -1.91 13.42
N GLU A 403 -44.60 -2.03 12.33
CA GLU A 403 -44.98 -1.47 11.03
C GLU A 403 -46.05 -2.32 10.33
N ALA A 404 -45.92 -3.66 10.41
CA ALA A 404 -46.96 -4.58 9.96
C ALA A 404 -48.28 -4.31 10.70
N ARG A 405 -48.23 -4.19 12.03
CA ARG A 405 -49.38 -3.86 12.87
C ARG A 405 -50.01 -2.52 12.50
N HIS A 406 -49.18 -1.50 12.24
CA HIS A 406 -49.68 -0.19 11.81
C HIS A 406 -50.44 -0.28 10.47
N LEU A 407 -49.93 -1.00 9.47
CA LEU A 407 -50.63 -1.19 8.20
C LEU A 407 -51.91 -2.01 8.36
N LEU A 408 -51.86 -3.10 9.13
CA LEU A 408 -53.02 -3.94 9.41
C LEU A 408 -54.13 -3.17 10.14
N SER A 409 -53.78 -2.21 11.00
CA SER A 409 -54.78 -1.36 11.68
C SER A 409 -55.61 -0.52 10.70
N LYS A 410 -55.03 -0.11 9.57
CA LYS A 410 -55.73 0.64 8.51
C LYS A 410 -56.73 -0.26 7.79
N GLU A 411 -56.34 -1.49 7.48
CA GLU A 411 -57.26 -2.46 6.87
C GLU A 411 -58.36 -2.91 7.84
N ALA A 412 -58.05 -3.07 9.13
CA ALA A 412 -59.06 -3.36 10.15
C ALA A 412 -60.14 -2.28 10.23
N SER A 413 -59.78 -1.02 9.98
CA SER A 413 -60.75 0.10 9.92
C SER A 413 -61.59 0.08 8.63
N ALA A 414 -61.04 -0.44 7.53
CA ALA A 414 -61.71 -0.53 6.24
C ALA A 414 -62.66 -1.74 6.16
N ASN A 415 -62.36 -2.84 6.87
CA ASN A 415 -63.15 -4.07 6.89
C ASN A 415 -63.64 -4.46 8.30
N PRO A 416 -64.82 -3.97 8.72
CA PRO A 416 -65.37 -4.23 10.06
C PRO A 416 -65.64 -5.72 10.37
N ALA A 417 -65.87 -6.56 9.36
CA ALA A 417 -66.25 -7.96 9.53
C ALA A 417 -65.11 -8.83 10.11
N SER A 418 -63.86 -8.47 9.84
CA SER A 418 -62.68 -9.22 10.27
C SER A 418 -61.94 -8.55 11.45
N VAL A 419 -62.51 -7.51 12.08
CA VAL A 419 -61.88 -6.73 13.17
C VAL A 419 -61.43 -7.60 14.33
N ASN A 420 -62.19 -8.62 14.71
CA ASN A 420 -61.79 -9.52 15.80
C ASN A 420 -60.54 -10.34 15.44
N MET A 421 -60.41 -10.79 14.19
CA MET A 421 -59.21 -11.49 13.71
C MET A 421 -58.01 -10.56 13.70
N TYR A 422 -58.16 -9.31 13.23
CA TYR A 422 -57.09 -8.31 13.29
C TYR A 422 -56.64 -8.02 14.73
N LYS A 423 -57.56 -7.95 15.70
CA LYS A 423 -57.20 -7.74 17.11
C LYS A 423 -56.39 -8.89 17.69
N ILE A 424 -56.76 -10.13 17.35
CA ILE A 424 -56.02 -11.32 17.80
C ILE A 424 -54.63 -11.32 17.16
N LEU A 425 -54.54 -11.09 15.85
CA LEU A 425 -53.26 -11.03 15.14
C LEU A 425 -52.37 -9.89 15.64
N ASP A 426 -52.94 -8.71 15.92
CA ASP A 426 -52.23 -7.57 16.52
C ASP A 426 -51.66 -7.93 17.90
N ASP A 427 -52.44 -8.63 18.72
CA ASP A 427 -52.00 -9.07 20.06
C ASP A 427 -50.87 -10.11 19.96
N LEU A 428 -50.96 -11.07 19.02
CA LEU A 428 -49.89 -12.04 18.75
C LEU A 428 -48.60 -11.33 18.31
N MET A 429 -48.67 -10.40 17.37
CA MET A 429 -47.51 -9.64 16.91
C MET A 429 -46.91 -8.75 18.01
N LYS A 430 -47.76 -8.17 18.87
CA LYS A 430 -47.33 -7.33 19.99
C LYS A 430 -46.63 -8.12 21.09
N LYS A 431 -47.09 -9.36 21.34
CA LYS A 431 -46.54 -10.26 22.37
C LYS A 431 -45.30 -11.03 21.89
N MET A 432 -44.92 -10.91 20.62
CA MET A 432 -43.78 -11.61 20.05
C MET A 432 -42.51 -11.40 20.91
N PRO A 433 -41.89 -12.47 21.42
CA PRO A 433 -40.67 -12.36 22.20
C PRO A 433 -39.48 -11.98 21.32
N MET A 434 -38.87 -10.83 21.63
CA MET A 434 -37.62 -10.39 20.99
C MET A 434 -36.46 -10.43 21.98
N PRO A 435 -35.24 -10.83 21.55
CA PRO A 435 -34.08 -10.79 22.43
C PRO A 435 -33.84 -9.36 22.91
N SER A 436 -33.69 -9.14 24.22
CA SER A 436 -33.32 -7.83 24.74
C SER A 436 -31.80 -7.62 24.67
N LEU A 437 -31.32 -6.45 24.24
CA LEU A 437 -29.89 -6.10 24.30
C LEU A 437 -29.37 -5.90 25.75
N GLY A 438 -30.27 -5.83 26.75
CA GLY A 438 -29.90 -5.70 28.16
C GLY A 438 -29.63 -7.05 28.82
N ASN A 439 -28.63 -7.11 29.72
CA ASN A 439 -28.20 -8.31 30.46
C ASN A 439 -29.23 -8.86 31.49
N THR A 440 -30.51 -8.52 31.37
CA THR A 440 -31.53 -8.85 32.38
C THR A 440 -32.30 -10.13 32.07
N GLN A 441 -32.34 -10.59 30.82
CA GLN A 441 -33.07 -11.80 30.44
C GLN A 441 -32.10 -12.94 30.11
N THR A 442 -32.35 -14.12 30.67
CA THR A 442 -31.59 -15.32 30.32
C THR A 442 -32.09 -15.92 29.00
N LEU A 443 -31.23 -16.64 28.27
CA LEU A 443 -31.65 -17.33 27.03
C LEU A 443 -32.78 -18.33 27.29
N THR A 444 -32.78 -19.00 28.45
CA THR A 444 -33.84 -19.93 28.84
C THR A 444 -35.17 -19.22 29.08
N GLU A 445 -35.18 -18.07 29.74
CA GLU A 445 -36.41 -17.27 29.90
C GLU A 445 -36.95 -16.77 28.56
N MET A 446 -36.06 -16.44 27.63
CA MET A 446 -36.46 -16.05 26.28
C MET A 446 -37.09 -17.22 25.53
N GLU A 447 -36.45 -18.39 25.56
CA GLU A 447 -36.94 -19.61 24.93
C GLU A 447 -38.32 -20.01 25.47
N LEU A 448 -38.53 -19.97 26.80
CA LEU A 448 -39.82 -20.27 27.41
C LEU A 448 -40.93 -19.30 26.98
N LYS A 449 -40.62 -18.00 26.87
CA LYS A 449 -41.60 -17.02 26.37
C LYS A 449 -41.92 -17.27 24.90
N TRP A 450 -40.93 -17.60 24.09
CA TRP A 450 -41.13 -17.94 22.68
C TRP A 450 -41.96 -19.20 22.51
N GLN A 451 -41.68 -20.27 23.26
CA GLN A 451 -42.49 -21.51 23.25
C GLN A 451 -43.95 -21.22 23.61
N HIS A 452 -44.20 -20.45 24.66
CA HIS A 452 -45.56 -20.08 25.04
C HIS A 452 -46.28 -19.28 23.94
N TRP A 453 -45.59 -18.29 23.37
CA TRP A 453 -46.13 -17.49 22.26
C TRP A 453 -46.40 -18.36 21.01
N HIS A 454 -45.50 -19.30 20.71
CA HIS A 454 -45.64 -20.25 19.60
C HIS A 454 -46.84 -21.17 19.77
N GLU A 455 -47.04 -21.72 20.97
CA GLU A 455 -48.24 -22.49 21.35
C GLU A 455 -49.53 -21.66 21.19
N GLU A 456 -49.52 -20.38 21.57
CA GLU A 456 -50.67 -19.49 21.38
C GLU A 456 -51.00 -19.31 19.89
N CYS A 457 -50.00 -19.04 19.05
CA CYS A 457 -50.16 -18.97 17.59
C CYS A 457 -50.73 -20.27 17.03
N GLN A 458 -50.25 -21.42 17.52
CA GLN A 458 -50.63 -22.73 17.02
C GLN A 458 -52.08 -23.04 17.34
N ARG A 459 -52.51 -22.73 18.57
CA ARG A 459 -53.90 -22.86 19.01
C ARG A 459 -54.85 -22.05 18.13
N TYR A 460 -54.55 -20.77 17.87
CA TYR A 460 -55.44 -19.93 17.05
C TYR A 460 -55.58 -20.45 15.60
N LEU A 461 -54.52 -21.05 15.05
CA LEU A 461 -54.57 -21.67 13.73
C LEU A 461 -55.39 -22.98 13.74
N GLN A 462 -55.20 -23.84 14.76
CA GLN A 462 -55.97 -25.09 14.93
C GLN A 462 -57.46 -24.84 15.16
N ASP A 463 -57.80 -23.77 15.88
CA ASP A 463 -59.18 -23.34 16.12
C ASP A 463 -59.86 -22.77 14.86
N GLY A 464 -59.12 -22.63 13.75
CA GLY A 464 -59.64 -22.10 12.49
C GLY A 464 -59.99 -20.60 12.56
N THR A 465 -59.41 -19.87 13.51
CA THR A 465 -59.74 -18.46 13.80
C THR A 465 -59.58 -17.56 12.57
N PHE A 466 -58.62 -17.88 11.69
CA PHE A 466 -58.28 -17.09 10.50
C PHE A 466 -58.83 -17.66 9.18
N ALA A 467 -59.60 -18.76 9.20
CA ALA A 467 -60.00 -19.49 8.00
C ALA A 467 -60.81 -18.66 6.99
N SER A 468 -61.44 -17.55 7.41
CA SER A 468 -62.15 -16.65 6.51
C SER A 468 -61.25 -15.65 5.76
N ASN A 469 -59.98 -15.50 6.16
CA ASN A 469 -59.03 -14.60 5.51
C ASN A 469 -57.68 -15.31 5.29
N SER A 470 -57.48 -15.77 4.05
CA SER A 470 -56.27 -16.49 3.62
C SER A 470 -54.97 -15.71 3.91
N HIS A 471 -54.97 -14.37 3.80
CA HIS A 471 -53.78 -13.57 4.08
C HIS A 471 -53.41 -13.60 5.58
N MET A 472 -54.39 -13.50 6.48
CA MET A 472 -54.13 -13.61 7.92
C MET A 472 -53.69 -15.00 8.33
N GLU A 473 -54.29 -16.03 7.72
CA GLU A 473 -53.91 -17.41 7.95
C GLU A 473 -52.47 -17.64 7.50
N SER A 474 -52.08 -17.13 6.32
CA SER A 474 -50.71 -17.15 5.81
C SER A 474 -49.74 -16.43 6.76
N ILE A 475 -50.09 -15.23 7.24
CA ILE A 475 -49.27 -14.52 8.24
C ILE A 475 -49.13 -15.34 9.52
N CYS A 476 -50.20 -15.94 10.03
CA CYS A 476 -50.13 -16.78 11.23
C CYS A 476 -49.27 -18.03 11.01
N LYS A 477 -49.28 -18.64 9.82
CA LYS A 477 -48.38 -19.74 9.43
C LYS A 477 -46.92 -19.28 9.40
N ILE A 478 -46.64 -18.08 8.88
CA ILE A 478 -45.30 -17.47 8.93
C ILE A 478 -44.86 -17.23 10.38
N LEU A 479 -45.73 -16.71 11.25
CA LEU A 479 -45.41 -16.49 12.67
C LEU A 479 -45.09 -17.81 13.40
N LEU A 480 -45.69 -18.92 12.98
CA LEU A 480 -45.39 -20.26 13.49
C LEU A 480 -44.06 -20.82 12.99
N GLY A 481 -43.42 -20.18 12.01
CA GLY A 481 -42.22 -20.69 11.38
C GLY A 481 -42.49 -21.89 10.48
N ASP A 482 -43.68 -21.97 9.87
CA ASP A 482 -44.00 -22.96 8.83
C ASP A 482 -43.13 -22.71 7.59
N GLU A 483 -42.21 -23.63 7.32
CA GLU A 483 -41.19 -23.47 6.28
C GLU A 483 -41.82 -23.38 4.89
N ASP A 484 -42.88 -24.15 4.63
CA ASP A 484 -43.58 -24.14 3.34
C ASP A 484 -44.27 -22.80 3.12
N ALA A 485 -44.96 -22.26 4.15
CA ALA A 485 -45.62 -20.96 4.08
C ALA A 485 -44.63 -19.80 3.89
N ILE A 486 -43.42 -19.89 4.45
CA ILE A 486 -42.36 -18.91 4.22
C ILE A 486 -41.80 -19.04 2.79
N LEU A 487 -41.60 -20.26 2.30
CA LEU A 487 -41.12 -20.52 0.93
C LEU A 487 -42.13 -20.11 -0.14
N GLU A 488 -43.44 -20.16 0.13
CA GLU A 488 -44.47 -19.59 -0.76
C GLU A 488 -44.23 -18.09 -1.03
N LYS A 489 -43.53 -17.39 -0.13
CA LYS A 489 -43.18 -15.97 -0.24
C LYS A 489 -41.76 -15.73 -0.76
N LYS A 490 -41.12 -16.74 -1.39
CA LYS A 490 -39.75 -16.69 -1.93
C LYS A 490 -39.46 -15.43 -2.76
N GLU A 491 -40.37 -15.07 -3.67
CA GLU A 491 -40.23 -13.91 -4.55
C GLU A 491 -40.09 -12.58 -3.79
N LEU A 492 -40.68 -12.47 -2.59
CA LEU A 492 -40.61 -11.28 -1.75
C LEU A 492 -39.27 -11.18 -0.99
N MET A 493 -38.60 -12.30 -0.74
CA MET A 493 -37.34 -12.33 0.00
C MET A 493 -36.12 -12.13 -0.90
N THR A 494 -36.24 -12.47 -2.18
CA THR A 494 -35.23 -12.42 -3.26
C THR A 494 -33.93 -13.21 -3.03
N THR A 495 -33.58 -13.53 -1.78
CA THR A 495 -32.29 -14.13 -1.39
C THR A 495 -32.44 -15.18 -0.31
N TRP A 496 -31.60 -16.21 -0.35
CA TRP A 496 -31.65 -17.34 0.59
C TRP A 496 -31.25 -16.94 2.02
N TYR A 497 -30.41 -15.91 2.17
CA TYR A 497 -29.99 -15.44 3.49
C TYR A 497 -31.07 -14.60 4.19
N HIS A 498 -31.97 -13.94 3.44
CA HIS A 498 -33.19 -13.37 4.01
C HIS A 498 -34.08 -14.50 4.56
N PHE A 499 -34.27 -15.57 3.77
CA PHE A 499 -35.00 -16.76 4.23
C PHE A 499 -34.37 -17.41 5.46
N LEU A 500 -33.04 -17.54 5.51
CA LEU A 500 -32.32 -18.02 6.69
C LEU A 500 -32.67 -17.22 7.94
N VAL A 501 -32.56 -15.88 7.86
CA VAL A 501 -32.79 -15.03 9.03
C VAL A 501 -34.25 -15.07 9.47
N THR A 502 -35.20 -15.16 8.54
CA THR A 502 -36.62 -15.38 8.83
C THR A 502 -36.86 -16.71 9.55
N ARG A 503 -36.25 -17.81 9.10
CA ARG A 503 -36.32 -19.12 9.78
C ARG A 503 -35.73 -19.06 11.19
N LEU A 504 -34.61 -18.37 11.36
CA LEU A 504 -34.01 -18.21 12.69
C LEU A 504 -34.92 -17.38 13.61
N LEU A 505 -35.59 -16.36 13.09
CA LEU A 505 -36.50 -15.51 13.86
C LEU A 505 -37.70 -16.30 14.41
N TYR A 506 -38.35 -17.10 13.56
CA TYR A 506 -39.60 -17.75 13.92
C TYR A 506 -39.43 -19.16 14.50
N SER A 507 -38.38 -19.88 14.13
CA SER A 507 -38.20 -21.28 14.52
C SER A 507 -37.05 -21.51 15.52
N HIS A 508 -36.03 -20.64 15.56
CA HIS A 508 -34.81 -20.86 16.36
C HIS A 508 -34.23 -19.58 16.98
N PRO A 509 -34.96 -18.87 17.85
CA PRO A 509 -34.59 -17.52 18.30
C PRO A 509 -33.34 -17.47 19.19
N THR A 510 -32.94 -18.59 19.81
CA THR A 510 -31.73 -18.70 20.66
C THR A 510 -30.55 -19.37 19.96
N VAL A 511 -30.50 -19.38 18.62
CA VAL A 511 -29.45 -20.01 17.82
C VAL A 511 -28.05 -19.61 18.29
N LYS A 512 -27.14 -20.59 18.39
CA LYS A 512 -25.73 -20.34 18.71
C LYS A 512 -24.92 -20.15 17.43
N PRO A 513 -23.84 -19.36 17.45
CA PRO A 513 -22.96 -19.17 16.30
C PRO A 513 -22.53 -20.49 15.63
N MET A 514 -22.12 -21.49 16.41
CA MET A 514 -21.62 -22.78 15.90
C MET A 514 -22.66 -23.62 15.15
N GLU A 515 -23.95 -23.34 15.37
CA GLU A 515 -25.09 -24.03 14.76
C GLU A 515 -25.54 -23.35 13.46
N LEU A 516 -25.13 -22.09 13.22
CA LEU A 516 -25.54 -21.32 12.02
C LEU A 516 -25.24 -22.06 10.72
N ARG A 517 -24.12 -22.77 10.63
CA ARG A 517 -23.74 -23.53 9.43
C ARG A 517 -24.82 -24.50 8.96
N PHE A 518 -25.51 -25.16 9.88
CA PHE A 518 -26.51 -26.18 9.55
C PHE A 518 -27.77 -25.51 8.98
N TYR A 519 -28.20 -24.42 9.62
CA TYR A 519 -29.35 -23.64 9.16
C TYR A 519 -29.07 -22.91 7.85
N ALA A 520 -27.85 -22.40 7.66
CA ALA A 520 -27.43 -21.73 6.43
C ALA A 520 -27.46 -22.70 5.25
N GLN A 521 -26.82 -23.86 5.38
CA GLN A 521 -26.80 -24.88 4.32
C GLN A 521 -28.23 -25.34 3.97
N SER A 522 -29.03 -25.70 4.98
CA SER A 522 -30.42 -26.09 4.77
C SER A 522 -31.24 -24.98 4.10
N SER A 523 -31.04 -23.72 4.48
CA SER A 523 -31.75 -22.58 3.87
C SER A 523 -31.37 -22.38 2.42
N MET A 524 -30.08 -22.51 2.10
CA MET A 524 -29.59 -22.40 0.72
C MET A 524 -30.15 -23.52 -0.15
N ASP A 525 -30.11 -24.76 0.32
CA ASP A 525 -30.60 -25.93 -0.42
C ASP A 525 -32.11 -25.83 -0.71
N LEU A 526 -32.90 -25.42 0.28
CA LEU A 526 -34.36 -25.23 0.15
C LEU A 526 -34.70 -24.04 -0.75
N PHE A 527 -33.96 -22.93 -0.63
CA PHE A 527 -34.28 -21.70 -1.35
C PHE A 527 -33.82 -21.75 -2.81
N LEU A 528 -32.59 -22.15 -3.10
CA LEU A 528 -32.09 -22.17 -4.47
C LEU A 528 -32.73 -23.29 -5.29
N GLY A 529 -33.15 -24.38 -4.62
CA GLY A 529 -33.51 -25.63 -5.27
C GLY A 529 -32.29 -26.22 -5.98
N GLY A 530 -32.16 -27.54 -6.03
CA GLY A 530 -30.97 -28.21 -6.57
C GLY A 530 -30.63 -27.96 -8.05
N GLU A 531 -31.33 -27.04 -8.73
CA GLU A 531 -31.15 -26.69 -10.14
C GLU A 531 -30.30 -25.42 -10.36
N SER A 532 -30.21 -24.51 -9.38
CA SER A 532 -29.42 -23.28 -9.51
C SER A 532 -28.04 -23.44 -8.87
N SER A 533 -26.97 -23.24 -9.64
CA SER A 533 -25.61 -23.20 -9.08
C SER A 533 -25.46 -21.97 -8.19
N PRO A 534 -24.87 -22.09 -6.99
CA PRO A 534 -24.64 -20.96 -6.10
C PRO A 534 -23.75 -19.92 -6.78
N GLU A 535 -24.08 -18.63 -6.60
CA GLU A 535 -23.25 -17.55 -7.10
C GLU A 535 -21.95 -17.44 -6.29
N PRO A 536 -20.91 -16.75 -6.80
CA PRO A 536 -19.68 -16.51 -6.03
C PRO A 536 -19.95 -15.83 -4.68
N LEU A 537 -20.93 -14.92 -4.63
CA LEU A 537 -21.36 -14.27 -3.39
C LEU A 537 -21.93 -15.28 -2.38
N ASP A 538 -22.78 -16.21 -2.83
CA ASP A 538 -23.36 -17.24 -1.97
C ASP A 538 -22.28 -18.12 -1.36
N THR A 539 -21.27 -18.48 -2.15
CA THR A 539 -20.11 -19.27 -1.70
C THR A 539 -19.34 -18.54 -0.60
N ILE A 540 -19.14 -17.22 -0.73
CA ILE A 540 -18.48 -16.38 0.28
C ILE A 540 -19.32 -16.31 1.56
N LEU A 541 -20.62 -16.04 1.44
CA LEU A 541 -21.51 -15.93 2.60
C LEU A 541 -21.61 -17.26 3.35
N MET A 542 -21.70 -18.38 2.62
CA MET A 542 -21.67 -19.72 3.21
C MET A 542 -20.38 -19.99 3.96
N ALA A 543 -19.22 -19.69 3.38
CA ALA A 543 -17.94 -19.82 4.07
C ALA A 543 -17.89 -18.98 5.37
N ALA A 544 -18.50 -17.79 5.37
CA ALA A 544 -18.61 -16.97 6.58
C ALA A 544 -19.51 -17.64 7.64
N PHE A 545 -20.66 -18.19 7.27
CA PHE A 545 -21.55 -18.93 8.18
C PHE A 545 -20.94 -20.25 8.69
N GLU A 546 -20.03 -20.86 7.93
CA GLU A 546 -19.24 -22.02 8.34
C GLU A 546 -18.06 -21.66 9.27
N PHE A 547 -17.81 -20.36 9.48
CA PHE A 547 -16.68 -19.81 10.22
C PHE A 547 -15.30 -20.11 9.59
N GLU A 548 -15.27 -20.34 8.28
CA GLU A 548 -14.05 -20.61 7.50
C GLU A 548 -13.45 -19.29 6.96
N MET A 549 -12.84 -18.50 7.84
CA MET A 549 -12.28 -17.18 7.52
C MET A 549 -11.26 -17.20 6.38
N HIS A 550 -10.41 -18.22 6.29
CA HIS A 550 -9.43 -18.33 5.21
C HIS A 550 -10.09 -18.52 3.84
N GLN A 551 -11.21 -19.26 3.81
CA GLN A 551 -11.98 -19.48 2.60
C GLN A 551 -12.71 -18.19 2.18
N VAL A 552 -13.26 -17.41 3.13
CA VAL A 552 -13.80 -16.07 2.86
C VAL A 552 -12.76 -15.18 2.19
N ILE A 553 -11.55 -15.10 2.75
CA ILE A 553 -10.46 -14.27 2.18
C ILE A 553 -10.08 -14.74 0.77
N LYS A 554 -9.98 -16.06 0.55
CA LYS A 554 -9.65 -16.66 -0.74
C LYS A 554 -10.71 -16.33 -1.79
N GLU A 555 -11.97 -16.64 -1.51
CA GLU A 555 -13.07 -16.42 -2.47
C GLU A 555 -13.28 -14.93 -2.75
N CYS A 556 -13.15 -14.06 -1.74
CA CYS A 556 -13.15 -12.61 -1.96
C CYS A 556 -11.98 -12.15 -2.85
N SER A 557 -10.81 -12.79 -2.78
CA SER A 557 -9.66 -12.44 -3.64
C SER A 557 -9.89 -12.81 -5.11
N ILE A 558 -10.78 -13.77 -5.38
CA ILE A 558 -11.11 -14.25 -6.72
C ILE A 558 -12.31 -13.50 -7.29
N ALA A 559 -13.37 -13.37 -6.49
CA ALA A 559 -14.64 -12.79 -6.91
C ALA A 559 -14.60 -11.26 -6.98
N LEU A 560 -13.81 -10.62 -6.13
CA LEU A 560 -13.68 -9.16 -6.12
C LEU A 560 -12.47 -8.76 -6.95
N SER A 561 -12.66 -7.77 -7.82
CA SER A 561 -11.70 -7.34 -8.83
C SER A 561 -10.51 -6.54 -8.30
N ASN A 562 -10.51 -6.16 -7.01
CA ASN A 562 -9.41 -5.43 -6.40
C ASN A 562 -8.95 -6.03 -5.06
N TRP A 563 -7.67 -5.88 -4.76
CA TRP A 563 -7.05 -6.34 -3.51
C TRP A 563 -7.44 -5.51 -2.28
N TRP A 564 -8.17 -4.39 -2.45
CA TRP A 564 -8.50 -3.47 -1.37
C TRP A 564 -9.30 -4.18 -0.27
N PHE A 565 -10.37 -4.88 -0.67
CA PHE A 565 -11.27 -5.53 0.29
C PHE A 565 -10.53 -6.54 1.16
N VAL A 566 -9.79 -7.45 0.53
CA VAL A 566 -9.09 -8.53 1.22
C VAL A 566 -7.91 -8.02 2.04
N ALA A 567 -7.19 -6.98 1.59
CA ALA A 567 -6.10 -6.38 2.36
C ALA A 567 -6.61 -5.73 3.66
N HIS A 568 -7.66 -4.92 3.57
CA HIS A 568 -8.21 -4.21 4.74
C HIS A 568 -9.00 -5.12 5.69
N LEU A 569 -9.78 -6.08 5.16
CA LEU A 569 -10.50 -7.04 5.99
C LEU A 569 -9.52 -7.95 6.74
N THR A 570 -8.50 -8.48 6.04
CA THR A 570 -7.47 -9.32 6.67
C THR A 570 -6.68 -8.54 7.72
N ASP A 571 -6.32 -7.28 7.46
CA ASP A 571 -5.68 -6.43 8.46
C ASP A 571 -6.55 -6.28 9.72
N LEU A 572 -7.84 -5.97 9.57
CA LEU A 572 -8.77 -5.86 10.69
C LEU A 572 -8.91 -7.17 11.48
N LEU A 573 -8.97 -8.32 10.79
CA LEU A 573 -9.07 -9.65 11.41
C LEU A 573 -7.78 -10.06 12.13
N ASP A 574 -6.62 -9.67 11.60
CA ASP A 574 -5.33 -9.84 12.27
C ASP A 574 -5.24 -9.00 13.55
N HIS A 575 -5.77 -7.78 13.52
CA HIS A 575 -5.92 -6.92 14.71
C HIS A 575 -6.87 -7.50 15.76
N CYS A 576 -7.84 -8.31 15.34
CA CYS A 576 -8.70 -9.12 16.22
C CYS A 576 -7.99 -10.37 16.80
N LYS A 577 -6.76 -10.66 16.36
CA LYS A 577 -5.97 -11.86 16.72
C LYS A 577 -6.66 -13.18 16.36
N LEU A 578 -7.48 -13.15 15.30
CA LEU A 578 -8.18 -14.33 14.79
C LEU A 578 -7.33 -15.13 13.80
N LEU A 579 -6.46 -14.44 13.05
CA LEU A 579 -5.52 -15.06 12.13
C LEU A 579 -4.32 -15.59 12.90
N GLN A 580 -4.01 -16.88 12.72
CA GLN A 580 -2.78 -17.45 13.24
C GLN A 580 -1.60 -16.90 12.43
N SER A 581 -0.60 -16.35 13.11
CA SER A 581 0.66 -15.86 12.52
C SER A 581 1.56 -17.05 12.14
N HIS A 582 1.06 -17.93 11.26
CA HIS A 582 1.86 -18.94 10.61
C HIS A 582 2.42 -18.36 9.32
N ASN A 583 3.74 -18.37 9.20
CA ASN A 583 4.40 -17.96 7.97
C ASN A 583 4.03 -18.94 6.86
N LEU A 584 3.62 -18.39 5.73
CA LEU A 584 3.46 -19.13 4.48
C LEU A 584 4.82 -19.69 4.07
N TYR A 585 4.83 -20.67 3.16
CA TYR A 585 6.05 -21.36 2.72
C TYR A 585 7.15 -20.41 2.19
N PHE A 586 6.76 -19.20 1.81
CA PHE A 586 7.61 -18.13 1.30
C PHE A 586 8.02 -17.08 2.35
N GLY A 587 7.81 -17.34 3.64
CA GLY A 587 8.36 -16.53 4.73
C GLY A 587 7.52 -15.33 5.19
N SER A 588 6.44 -14.99 4.49
CA SER A 588 5.49 -13.93 4.86
C SER A 588 4.27 -14.50 5.56
N ASN A 589 3.61 -13.73 6.42
CA ASN A 589 2.25 -14.06 6.87
C ASN A 589 1.20 -13.65 5.81
N MET A 590 -0.03 -14.14 5.95
CA MET A 590 -1.14 -13.87 5.00
C MET A 590 -1.48 -12.37 4.92
N ARG A 591 -1.51 -11.68 6.07
CA ARG A 591 -1.79 -10.23 6.13
C ARG A 591 -0.78 -9.46 5.29
N GLU A 592 0.50 -9.71 5.51
CA GLU A 592 1.59 -9.05 4.80
C GLU A 592 1.54 -9.35 3.30
N PHE A 593 1.28 -10.61 2.90
CA PHE A 593 1.13 -10.95 1.48
C PHE A 593 0.05 -10.11 0.79
N LEU A 594 -1.15 -10.06 1.37
CA LEU A 594 -2.27 -9.30 0.78
C LEU A 594 -2.03 -7.78 0.79
N LEU A 595 -1.37 -7.24 1.84
CA LEU A 595 -0.98 -5.84 1.88
C LEU A 595 0.09 -5.50 0.83
N LEU A 596 1.05 -6.40 0.60
CA LEU A 596 2.10 -6.22 -0.42
C LEU A 596 1.50 -6.18 -1.84
N GLU A 597 0.57 -7.09 -2.15
CA GLU A 597 -0.13 -7.12 -3.44
C GLU A 597 -0.99 -5.86 -3.64
N TYR A 598 -1.75 -5.47 -2.62
CA TYR A 598 -2.56 -4.25 -2.67
C TYR A 598 -1.70 -2.99 -2.85
N ALA A 599 -0.63 -2.84 -2.05
CA ALA A 599 0.28 -1.70 -2.14
C ALA A 599 0.97 -1.65 -3.52
N SER A 600 1.39 -2.79 -4.06
CA SER A 600 1.98 -2.88 -5.40
C SER A 600 1.00 -2.43 -6.49
N GLY A 601 -0.29 -2.79 -6.36
CA GLY A 601 -1.37 -2.27 -7.21
C GLY A 601 -1.50 -0.74 -7.14
N LEU A 602 -1.43 -0.15 -5.95
CA LEU A 602 -1.48 1.32 -5.77
C LEU A 602 -0.26 2.03 -6.38
N PHE A 603 0.93 1.43 -6.33
CA PHE A 603 2.16 1.98 -6.90
C PHE A 603 2.12 2.09 -8.42
N SER A 604 1.35 1.22 -9.07
CA SER A 604 1.10 1.28 -10.52
C SER A 604 0.36 2.56 -10.92
N HIS A 605 -0.43 3.15 -9.99
CA HIS A 605 -1.23 4.34 -10.28
C HIS A 605 -0.47 5.66 -10.04
N HIS A 606 -0.59 6.58 -11.00
CA HIS A 606 0.20 7.82 -11.05
C HIS A 606 0.03 8.77 -9.84
N SER A 607 -1.08 8.66 -9.12
CA SER A 607 -1.40 9.53 -7.98
C SER A 607 -1.59 8.83 -6.63
N LEU A 608 -1.72 7.49 -6.62
CA LEU A 608 -1.98 6.72 -5.39
C LEU A 608 -0.72 6.08 -4.79
N TRP A 609 0.39 6.05 -5.53
CA TRP A 609 1.66 5.50 -5.06
C TRP A 609 2.11 6.02 -3.68
N GLN A 610 1.76 7.26 -3.31
CA GLN A 610 2.07 7.81 -1.97
C GLN A 610 1.38 7.02 -0.86
N LEU A 611 0.13 6.61 -1.07
CA LEU A 611 -0.60 5.78 -0.10
C LEU A 611 0.07 4.42 0.04
N GLY A 612 0.52 3.85 -1.08
CA GLY A 612 1.25 2.58 -1.13
C GLY A 612 2.49 2.56 -0.23
N VAL A 613 3.19 3.70 -0.11
CA VAL A 613 4.40 3.81 0.73
C VAL A 613 4.07 3.46 2.19
N ASP A 614 3.01 4.03 2.75
CA ASP A 614 2.71 3.78 4.16
C ASP A 614 2.18 2.36 4.35
N TYR A 615 1.53 1.73 3.37
CA TYR A 615 1.19 0.31 3.46
C TYR A 615 2.46 -0.57 3.54
N PHE A 616 3.47 -0.28 2.72
CA PHE A 616 4.75 -1.00 2.80
C PHE A 616 5.48 -0.79 4.12
N ASP A 617 5.36 0.37 4.77
CA ASP A 617 5.97 0.60 6.08
C ASP A 617 5.37 -0.30 7.18
N HIS A 618 4.13 -0.75 7.02
CA HIS A 618 3.43 -1.63 7.98
C HIS A 618 3.49 -3.12 7.59
N CYS A 619 4.40 -3.48 6.67
CA CYS A 619 4.77 -4.85 6.33
C CYS A 619 6.13 -5.21 6.95
N PRO A 620 6.19 -6.16 7.91
CA PRO A 620 7.37 -6.37 8.74
C PRO A 620 8.57 -7.02 8.04
N GLU A 621 8.36 -7.99 7.14
CA GLU A 621 9.45 -8.80 6.58
C GLU A 621 9.94 -8.24 5.23
N TYR A 622 9.01 -7.98 4.30
CA TYR A 622 9.33 -7.65 2.91
C TYR A 622 8.98 -6.21 2.52
N GLY A 623 8.27 -5.46 3.38
CA GLY A 623 7.80 -4.11 3.08
C GLY A 623 8.89 -3.17 2.59
N ARG A 624 10.03 -3.12 3.29
CA ARG A 624 11.17 -2.27 2.91
C ARG A 624 11.76 -2.63 1.55
N VAL A 625 11.97 -3.92 1.29
CA VAL A 625 12.56 -4.40 0.03
C VAL A 625 11.61 -4.09 -1.14
N TYR A 626 10.31 -4.28 -0.95
CA TYR A 626 9.31 -3.92 -1.94
C TYR A 626 9.29 -2.41 -2.21
N LEU A 627 9.34 -1.58 -1.17
CA LEU A 627 9.40 -0.13 -1.32
C LEU A 627 10.66 0.31 -2.09
N GLU A 628 11.82 -0.26 -1.77
CA GLU A 628 13.10 0.00 -2.46
C GLU A 628 13.01 -0.32 -3.97
N LEU A 629 12.33 -1.39 -4.36
CA LEU A 629 12.15 -1.79 -5.75
C LEU A 629 11.10 -0.93 -6.49
N HIS A 630 10.00 -0.59 -5.82
CA HIS A 630 8.90 0.14 -6.45
C HIS A 630 9.18 1.63 -6.59
N ILE A 631 9.91 2.23 -5.64
CA ILE A 631 10.16 3.68 -5.64
C ILE A 631 10.99 4.12 -6.87
N GLU A 632 11.92 3.27 -7.32
CA GLU A 632 12.75 3.56 -8.50
C GLU A 632 11.97 3.50 -9.81
N ARG A 633 10.83 2.80 -9.83
CA ARG A 633 9.97 2.66 -11.02
C ARG A 633 9.00 3.83 -11.18
N ILE A 634 8.91 4.73 -10.21
CA ILE A 634 7.99 5.86 -10.29
C ILE A 634 8.41 6.79 -11.44
N PRO A 635 7.51 7.12 -12.39
CA PRO A 635 7.86 8.00 -13.49
C PRO A 635 8.11 9.43 -12.99
N LEU A 636 9.36 9.88 -13.09
CA LEU A 636 9.85 11.20 -12.65
C LEU A 636 9.68 12.26 -13.75
N ASN A 637 8.44 12.57 -14.08
CA ASN A 637 8.13 13.50 -15.18
C ASN A 637 8.50 14.95 -14.83
N THR A 638 8.27 15.36 -13.57
CA THR A 638 8.49 16.72 -13.08
C THR A 638 9.48 16.76 -11.91
N GLU A 639 10.16 17.89 -11.75
CA GLU A 639 11.11 18.10 -10.66
C GLU A 639 10.43 18.08 -9.29
N GLN A 640 9.22 18.64 -9.18
CA GLN A 640 8.43 18.59 -7.96
C GLN A 640 8.11 17.15 -7.52
N LYS A 641 7.82 16.26 -8.48
CA LYS A 641 7.57 14.85 -8.17
C LYS A 641 8.84 14.18 -7.68
N ALA A 642 9.99 14.44 -8.30
CA ALA A 642 11.28 13.92 -7.85
C ALA A 642 11.63 14.38 -6.42
N LEU A 643 11.44 15.67 -6.10
CA LEU A 643 11.67 16.20 -4.74
C LEU A 643 10.75 15.55 -3.70
N LYS A 644 9.50 15.25 -4.05
CA LYS A 644 8.58 14.52 -3.16
C LYS A 644 9.06 13.09 -2.89
N VAL A 645 9.44 12.36 -3.94
CA VAL A 645 9.98 11.00 -3.82
C VAL A 645 11.26 11.00 -2.97
N LEU A 646 12.16 11.95 -3.20
CA LEU A 646 13.39 12.09 -2.43
C LEU A 646 13.13 12.33 -0.95
N ARG A 647 12.19 13.21 -0.60
CA ARG A 647 11.82 13.45 0.79
C ARG A 647 11.34 12.17 1.47
N ILE A 648 10.56 11.35 0.77
CA ILE A 648 10.06 10.06 1.28
C ILE A 648 11.23 9.10 1.54
N CYS A 649 12.18 9.00 0.60
CA CYS A 649 13.37 8.17 0.74
C CYS A 649 14.31 8.66 1.86
N GLU A 650 14.50 9.97 1.99
CA GLU A 650 15.35 10.58 3.03
C GLU A 650 14.79 10.33 4.43
N GLN A 651 13.46 10.47 4.60
CA GLN A 651 12.77 10.15 5.86
C GLN A 651 12.97 8.69 6.28
N ARG A 652 13.13 7.77 5.31
CA ARG A 652 13.29 6.33 5.53
C ARG A 652 14.75 5.85 5.40
N GLN A 653 15.71 6.77 5.32
CA GLN A 653 17.14 6.47 5.22
C GLN A 653 17.52 5.58 4.01
N MET A 654 16.80 5.73 2.90
CA MET A 654 17.02 4.97 1.65
C MET A 654 18.09 5.65 0.77
N HIS A 655 19.34 5.65 1.24
CA HIS A 655 20.43 6.43 0.64
C HIS A 655 20.79 6.00 -0.80
N GLU A 656 20.70 4.71 -1.11
CA GLU A 656 20.99 4.18 -2.44
C GLU A 656 19.95 4.66 -3.47
N GLN A 657 18.67 4.62 -3.10
CA GLN A 657 17.57 5.10 -3.94
C GLN A 657 17.64 6.63 -4.12
N VAL A 658 17.99 7.38 -3.07
CA VAL A 658 18.25 8.83 -3.18
C VAL A 658 19.34 9.11 -4.21
N ARG A 659 20.45 8.35 -4.18
CA ARG A 659 21.55 8.48 -5.14
C ARG A 659 21.08 8.15 -6.55
N SER A 660 20.39 7.02 -6.72
CA SER A 660 19.83 6.54 -7.99
C SER A 660 18.90 7.57 -8.63
N ILE A 661 17.92 8.08 -7.88
CA ILE A 661 16.95 9.10 -8.31
C ILE A 661 17.66 10.39 -8.71
N CYS A 662 18.61 10.87 -7.90
CA CYS A 662 19.36 12.08 -8.21
C CYS A 662 20.16 11.93 -9.52
N LYS A 663 20.80 10.77 -9.77
CA LYS A 663 21.51 10.49 -11.02
C LYS A 663 20.58 10.51 -12.23
N ILE A 664 19.40 9.88 -12.14
CA ILE A 664 18.39 9.89 -13.23
C ILE A 664 17.96 11.32 -13.55
N MET A 665 17.67 12.13 -12.53
CA MET A 665 17.27 13.53 -12.70
C MET A 665 18.41 14.38 -13.28
N ALA A 666 19.64 14.15 -12.85
CA ALA A 666 20.82 14.84 -13.34
C ALA A 666 21.05 14.53 -14.84
N MET A 667 20.95 13.26 -15.25
CA MET A 667 21.01 12.83 -16.65
C MET A 667 19.89 13.43 -17.50
N LYS A 668 18.66 13.49 -16.97
CA LYS A 668 17.52 14.10 -17.67
C LYS A 668 17.70 15.61 -17.84
N ALA A 669 18.24 16.30 -16.84
CA ALA A 669 18.56 17.73 -16.94
C ALA A 669 19.68 17.99 -17.97
N LEU A 670 20.72 17.15 -17.97
CA LEU A 670 21.83 17.23 -18.93
C LEU A 670 21.35 17.04 -20.38
N ARG A 671 20.47 16.07 -20.64
CA ARG A 671 19.85 15.86 -21.96
C ARG A 671 19.00 17.04 -22.42
N ASN A 672 18.37 17.76 -21.49
CA ASN A 672 17.60 18.97 -21.78
C ASN A 672 18.45 20.24 -21.83
N ASN A 673 19.78 20.13 -21.87
CA ASN A 673 20.74 21.24 -21.88
C ASN A 673 20.60 22.23 -20.70
N ARG A 674 20.07 21.76 -19.55
CA ARG A 674 19.97 22.55 -18.31
C ARG A 674 21.12 22.20 -17.39
N LEU A 675 22.28 22.80 -17.63
CA LEU A 675 23.53 22.46 -16.94
C LEU A 675 23.49 22.77 -15.45
N GLY A 676 22.92 23.90 -15.03
CA GLY A 676 22.81 24.24 -13.61
C GLY A 676 21.96 23.21 -12.85
N SER A 677 20.77 22.89 -13.37
CA SER A 677 19.94 21.84 -12.77
C SER A 677 20.66 20.49 -12.73
N ALA A 678 21.35 20.10 -13.81
CA ALA A 678 22.11 18.85 -13.86
C ALA A 678 23.20 18.80 -12.79
N LEU A 679 23.94 19.90 -12.61
CA LEU A 679 24.99 20.00 -11.60
C LEU A 679 24.44 19.92 -10.18
N SER A 680 23.36 20.64 -9.89
CA SER A 680 22.68 20.58 -8.59
C SER A 680 22.23 19.15 -8.22
N TRP A 681 21.65 18.43 -9.19
CA TRP A 681 21.27 17.03 -9.02
C TRP A 681 22.47 16.09 -8.85
N SER A 682 23.57 16.35 -9.55
CA SER A 682 24.83 15.58 -9.42
C SER A 682 25.47 15.75 -8.05
N ILE A 683 25.49 16.98 -7.52
CA ILE A 683 26.01 17.30 -6.19
C ILE A 683 25.22 16.54 -5.11
N ARG A 684 23.88 16.55 -5.24
CA ARG A 684 23.00 15.78 -4.34
C ARG A 684 23.23 14.28 -4.42
N ALA A 685 23.49 13.75 -5.62
CA ALA A 685 23.88 12.35 -5.82
C ALA A 685 25.28 12.01 -5.25
N LYS A 686 26.10 13.02 -4.91
CA LYS A 686 27.52 12.86 -4.56
C LYS A 686 28.30 12.09 -5.64
N ASP A 687 27.96 12.30 -6.91
CA ASP A 687 28.62 11.67 -8.05
C ASP A 687 29.74 12.56 -8.60
N ALA A 688 30.97 12.32 -8.14
CA ALA A 688 32.14 13.10 -8.54
C ALA A 688 32.43 13.01 -10.05
N ALA A 689 32.30 11.83 -10.65
CA ALA A 689 32.55 11.64 -12.08
C ALA A 689 31.53 12.40 -12.93
N PHE A 690 30.27 12.35 -12.55
CA PHE A 690 29.22 13.09 -13.26
C PHE A 690 29.32 14.60 -13.05
N ALA A 691 29.71 15.05 -11.84
CA ALA A 691 30.01 16.46 -11.58
C ALA A 691 31.17 16.98 -12.44
N THR A 692 32.22 16.18 -12.64
CA THR A 692 33.33 16.51 -13.55
C THR A 692 32.85 16.65 -14.99
N LEU A 693 32.06 15.70 -15.51
CA LEU A 693 31.52 15.77 -16.88
C LEU A 693 30.68 17.04 -17.11
N ILE A 694 29.83 17.40 -16.16
CA ILE A 694 29.00 18.62 -16.26
C ILE A 694 29.88 19.87 -16.18
N SER A 695 30.89 19.86 -15.30
CA SER A 695 31.82 20.98 -15.16
C SER A 695 32.66 21.20 -16.41
N ASP A 696 33.13 20.14 -17.06
CA ASP A 696 33.82 20.22 -18.36
C ASP A 696 32.91 20.84 -19.43
N ARG A 697 31.62 20.51 -19.42
CA ARG A 697 30.66 21.10 -20.36
C ARG A 697 30.43 22.59 -20.09
N PHE A 698 30.37 23.02 -18.84
CA PHE A 698 30.33 24.45 -18.51
C PHE A 698 31.55 25.22 -19.02
N LEU A 699 32.75 24.63 -18.88
CA LEU A 699 33.98 25.25 -19.36
C LEU A 699 34.04 25.30 -20.89
N LYS A 700 33.60 24.24 -21.57
CA LYS A 700 33.50 24.22 -23.02
C LYS A 700 32.54 25.29 -23.53
N ASP A 701 31.36 25.39 -22.92
CA ASP A 701 30.36 26.41 -23.25
C ASP A 701 30.91 27.83 -23.04
N TYR A 702 31.74 28.03 -22.01
CA TYR A 702 32.46 29.29 -21.79
C TYR A 702 33.48 29.57 -22.89
N CYS A 703 34.28 28.59 -23.31
CA CYS A 703 35.23 28.77 -24.41
C CYS A 703 34.55 29.17 -25.73
N GLU A 704 33.35 28.64 -26.00
CA GLU A 704 32.61 28.91 -27.24
C GLU A 704 31.84 30.24 -27.19
N ARG A 705 31.29 30.62 -26.03
CA ARG A 705 30.36 31.77 -25.90
C ARG A 705 30.92 32.96 -25.11
N GLY A 706 32.00 32.78 -24.35
CA GLY A 706 32.60 33.79 -23.49
C GLY A 706 31.80 34.11 -22.22
N CYS A 707 30.78 33.33 -21.86
CA CYS A 707 29.97 33.56 -20.68
C CYS A 707 29.47 32.26 -20.03
N PHE A 708 29.25 32.29 -18.72
CA PHE A 708 28.68 31.15 -17.98
C PHE A 708 27.15 31.17 -18.03
N SER A 709 26.57 29.98 -18.20
CA SER A 709 25.15 29.74 -17.93
C SER A 709 24.93 29.57 -16.42
N ASP A 710 23.76 29.94 -15.89
CA ASP A 710 23.36 29.70 -14.48
C ASP A 710 24.37 30.18 -13.39
N LEU A 711 24.76 31.46 -13.46
CA LEU A 711 25.74 32.10 -12.56
C LEU A 711 25.43 31.91 -11.07
N ASP A 712 24.15 32.06 -10.69
CA ASP A 712 23.70 31.97 -9.30
C ASP A 712 24.04 30.63 -8.64
N LEU A 713 24.01 29.53 -9.40
CA LEU A 713 24.33 28.21 -8.85
C LEU A 713 25.83 28.07 -8.58
N ILE A 714 26.65 28.49 -9.53
CA ILE A 714 28.11 28.37 -9.45
C ILE A 714 28.64 29.26 -8.31
N ASP A 715 28.05 30.44 -8.14
CA ASP A 715 28.38 31.38 -7.07
C ASP A 715 28.02 30.83 -5.68
N ASN A 716 27.06 29.90 -5.59
CA ASN A 716 26.57 29.31 -4.34
C ASN A 716 26.96 27.83 -4.12
N LEU A 717 28.05 27.35 -4.74
CA LEU A 717 28.50 25.96 -4.57
C LEU A 717 28.99 25.64 -3.15
N GLY A 718 29.51 26.62 -2.41
CA GLY A 718 30.00 26.42 -1.03
C GLY A 718 30.97 25.24 -0.90
N PRO A 719 30.88 24.42 0.16
CA PRO A 719 31.73 23.23 0.32
C PRO A 719 31.53 22.15 -0.76
N SER A 720 30.42 22.18 -1.51
CA SER A 720 30.14 21.20 -2.57
C SER A 720 31.10 21.30 -3.75
N MET A 721 31.87 22.39 -3.88
CA MET A 721 32.90 22.50 -4.91
C MET A 721 33.96 21.39 -4.81
N LEU A 722 34.23 20.92 -3.58
CA LEU A 722 35.21 19.88 -3.28
C LEU A 722 34.78 18.47 -3.71
N LEU A 723 33.59 18.33 -4.31
CA LEU A 723 33.12 17.04 -4.82
C LEU A 723 34.00 16.53 -5.97
N SER A 724 34.55 17.42 -6.79
CA SER A 724 35.56 17.07 -7.79
C SER A 724 36.51 18.22 -8.08
N ASP A 725 37.72 17.88 -8.52
CA ASP A 725 38.76 18.85 -8.89
C ASP A 725 38.24 19.80 -9.98
N ARG A 726 37.57 19.26 -11.00
CA ARG A 726 37.02 20.06 -12.08
C ARG A 726 35.93 21.04 -11.61
N LEU A 727 35.07 20.61 -10.69
CA LEU A 727 34.05 21.47 -10.11
C LEU A 727 34.68 22.54 -9.20
N THR A 728 35.75 22.19 -8.49
CA THR A 728 36.55 23.15 -7.71
C THR A 728 37.13 24.22 -8.62
N PHE A 729 37.75 23.82 -9.73
CA PHE A 729 38.26 24.76 -10.73
C PHE A 729 37.14 25.67 -11.26
N LEU A 730 36.00 25.12 -11.66
CA LEU A 730 34.87 25.91 -12.17
C LEU A 730 34.39 26.96 -11.15
N GLY A 731 34.19 26.57 -9.89
CA GLY A 731 33.76 27.48 -8.83
C GLY A 731 34.78 28.59 -8.55
N LYS A 732 36.07 28.24 -8.48
CA LYS A 732 37.16 29.21 -8.25
C LYS A 732 37.39 30.12 -9.45
N TYR A 733 37.25 29.61 -10.65
CA TYR A 733 37.36 30.42 -11.86
C TYR A 733 36.20 31.42 -11.98
N ARG A 734 35.00 31.05 -11.54
CA ARG A 734 33.89 31.98 -11.43
C ARG A 734 34.13 33.04 -10.34
N GLU A 735 34.70 32.64 -9.20
CA GLU A 735 35.11 33.57 -8.13
C GLU A 735 36.12 34.61 -8.64
N PHE A 736 37.04 34.23 -9.53
CA PHE A 736 37.94 35.15 -10.22
C PHE A 736 37.17 36.23 -10.99
N HIS A 737 36.20 35.85 -11.82
CA HIS A 737 35.38 36.79 -12.59
C HIS A 737 34.57 37.73 -11.68
N ARG A 738 34.09 37.25 -10.54
CA ARG A 738 33.42 38.08 -9.52
C ARG A 738 34.37 39.12 -8.93
N LEU A 739 35.57 38.70 -8.50
CA LEU A 739 36.60 39.61 -7.96
C LEU A 739 37.05 40.65 -8.99
N TYR A 740 37.18 40.23 -10.26
CA TYR A 740 37.49 41.13 -11.37
C TYR A 740 36.39 42.18 -11.58
N GLY A 741 35.11 41.77 -11.57
CA GLY A 741 33.96 42.70 -11.65
C GLY A 741 33.85 43.66 -10.46
N GLU A 742 34.25 43.22 -9.26
CA GLU A 742 34.37 44.05 -8.05
C GLU A 742 35.59 45.00 -8.06
N LYS A 743 36.41 44.98 -9.12
CA LYS A 743 37.67 45.74 -9.27
C LYS A 743 38.75 45.38 -8.25
N ARG A 744 38.68 44.19 -7.63
CA ARG A 744 39.69 43.66 -6.72
C ARG A 744 40.79 42.94 -7.50
N PHE A 745 41.50 43.69 -8.35
CA PHE A 745 42.42 43.14 -9.34
C PHE A 745 43.59 42.35 -8.75
N SER A 746 44.16 42.79 -7.63
CA SER A 746 45.27 42.07 -6.97
C SER A 746 44.86 40.70 -6.43
N GLU A 747 43.63 40.57 -5.91
CA GLU A 747 43.11 39.30 -5.41
C GLU A 747 42.69 38.37 -6.56
N ALA A 748 42.07 38.94 -7.61
CA ALA A 748 41.75 38.21 -8.83
C ALA A 748 43.02 37.64 -9.50
N ALA A 749 44.09 38.43 -9.61
CA ALA A 749 45.36 38.00 -10.18
C ALA A 749 46.01 36.84 -9.39
N LYS A 750 46.01 36.92 -8.05
CA LYS A 750 46.48 35.82 -7.19
C LYS A 750 45.67 34.55 -7.38
N LEU A 751 44.34 34.66 -7.47
CA LEU A 751 43.45 33.53 -7.67
C LEU A 751 43.64 32.89 -9.05
N LEU A 752 43.80 33.70 -10.09
CA LEU A 752 44.06 33.25 -11.46
C LEU A 752 45.38 32.48 -11.57
N LEU A 753 46.44 33.02 -10.97
CA LEU A 753 47.75 32.37 -10.92
C LEU A 753 47.66 31.03 -10.18
N MET A 754 46.97 31.00 -9.02
CA MET A 754 46.74 29.77 -8.27
C MET A 754 46.00 28.70 -9.11
N LEU A 755 44.99 29.11 -9.89
CA LEU A 755 44.25 28.19 -10.76
C LEU A 755 45.12 27.58 -11.88
N MET A 756 46.11 28.33 -12.36
CA MET A 756 47.09 27.82 -13.33
C MET A 756 48.09 26.86 -12.68
N THR A 757 48.71 27.26 -11.57
CA THR A 757 49.82 26.51 -10.96
C THR A 757 49.36 25.30 -10.16
N ALA A 758 48.10 25.26 -9.70
CA ALA A 758 47.55 24.14 -8.94
C ALA A 758 47.23 22.90 -9.78
N HIS A 759 47.43 22.92 -11.11
CA HIS A 759 47.15 21.82 -12.05
C HIS A 759 45.70 21.29 -12.04
N ILE A 760 44.74 22.06 -11.52
CA ILE A 760 43.31 21.70 -11.48
C ILE A 760 42.61 22.07 -12.80
N ALA A 761 43.17 23.03 -13.55
CA ALA A 761 42.64 23.51 -14.83
C ALA A 761 42.83 22.46 -15.96
N PRO A 762 41.81 22.22 -16.81
CA PRO A 762 41.96 21.36 -17.99
C PRO A 762 42.98 21.96 -18.96
N CYS A 763 43.88 21.17 -19.54
CA CYS A 763 44.87 21.68 -20.51
C CYS A 763 44.22 22.41 -21.70
N SER A 764 43.04 21.96 -22.14
CA SER A 764 42.25 22.61 -23.19
C SER A 764 41.75 24.02 -22.81
N PHE A 765 41.72 24.36 -21.52
CA PHE A 765 41.25 25.64 -21.00
C PHE A 765 42.39 26.62 -20.68
N TRP A 766 43.65 26.16 -20.70
CA TRP A 766 44.81 27.00 -20.33
C TRP A 766 44.96 28.22 -21.23
N MET A 767 44.72 28.09 -22.54
CA MET A 767 44.76 29.22 -23.46
C MET A 767 43.73 30.30 -23.08
N THR A 768 42.51 29.89 -22.73
CA THR A 768 41.45 30.79 -22.27
C THR A 768 41.84 31.48 -20.97
N LEU A 769 42.39 30.72 -20.01
CA LEU A 769 42.82 31.22 -18.71
C LEU A 769 43.93 32.27 -18.82
N LEU A 770 44.91 32.03 -19.70
CA LEU A 770 45.98 32.97 -20.03
C LEU A 770 45.44 34.21 -20.75
N THR A 771 44.52 34.03 -21.70
CA THR A 771 43.86 35.14 -22.40
C THR A 771 43.09 36.04 -21.42
N ASP A 772 42.41 35.47 -20.42
CA ASP A 772 41.72 36.23 -19.37
C ASP A 772 42.68 36.93 -18.39
N ALA A 773 43.98 36.60 -18.41
CA ALA A 773 45.03 37.36 -17.72
C ALA A 773 45.45 38.64 -18.48
N LEU A 774 45.23 38.72 -19.80
CA LEU A 774 45.66 39.86 -20.63
C LEU A 774 45.16 41.22 -20.08
N PRO A 775 43.87 41.39 -19.71
CA PRO A 775 43.39 42.67 -19.22
C PRO A 775 44.03 43.08 -17.88
N LEU A 776 44.47 42.11 -17.07
CA LEU A 776 45.18 42.35 -15.82
C LEU A 776 46.66 42.68 -16.06
N LEU A 777 47.27 42.04 -17.06
CA LEU A 777 48.63 42.32 -17.52
C LEU A 777 48.75 43.67 -18.23
N GLU A 778 47.68 44.25 -18.77
CA GLU A 778 47.71 45.55 -19.46
C GLU A 778 47.19 46.72 -18.61
N GLN A 779 46.88 46.49 -17.33
CA GLN A 779 46.51 47.57 -16.40
C GLN A 779 47.62 48.62 -16.26
N LYS A 780 47.22 49.87 -16.00
CA LYS A 780 48.15 50.97 -15.72
C LYS A 780 48.95 50.73 -14.44
N GLU A 781 48.31 50.12 -13.45
CA GLU A 781 48.96 49.69 -12.22
C GLU A 781 49.52 48.28 -12.40
N VAL A 782 50.73 48.07 -11.88
CA VAL A 782 51.35 46.74 -11.84
C VAL A 782 50.56 45.84 -10.87
N ILE A 783 49.87 44.84 -11.42
CA ILE A 783 49.06 43.87 -10.66
C ILE A 783 49.82 42.55 -10.41
N PHE A 784 50.57 42.05 -11.40
CA PHE A 784 51.44 40.88 -11.27
C PHE A 784 52.88 41.31 -11.01
N SER A 785 53.53 40.72 -10.01
CA SER A 785 54.98 40.91 -9.72
C SER A 785 55.87 40.21 -10.73
N ALA A 786 57.19 40.39 -10.62
CA ALA A 786 58.15 39.81 -11.56
C ALA A 786 58.09 38.28 -11.50
N GLU A 787 58.12 37.71 -10.29
CA GLU A 787 57.99 36.27 -10.03
C GLU A 787 56.69 35.70 -10.63
N GLN A 788 55.56 36.37 -10.39
CA GLN A 788 54.26 35.94 -10.93
C GLN A 788 54.22 36.02 -12.46
N THR A 789 54.88 37.02 -13.05
CA THR A 789 54.99 37.16 -14.52
C THR A 789 55.87 36.06 -15.11
N TYR A 790 56.96 35.66 -14.43
CA TYR A 790 57.79 34.51 -14.83
C TYR A 790 57.00 33.19 -14.80
N GLU A 791 56.18 32.96 -13.78
CA GLU A 791 55.31 31.77 -13.72
C GLU A 791 54.27 31.75 -14.86
N LEU A 792 53.65 32.89 -15.19
CA LEU A 792 52.75 32.97 -16.34
C LEU A 792 53.47 32.71 -17.67
N MET A 793 54.69 33.21 -17.84
CA MET A 793 55.53 32.92 -19.02
C MET A 793 55.85 31.43 -19.12
N ARG A 794 56.21 30.78 -18.01
CA ARG A 794 56.47 29.33 -17.95
C ARG A 794 55.26 28.52 -18.39
N CYS A 795 54.06 28.85 -17.91
CA CYS A 795 52.87 28.12 -18.33
C CYS A 795 52.47 28.36 -19.79
N LEU A 796 52.76 29.55 -20.34
CA LEU A 796 52.60 29.81 -21.78
C LEU A 796 53.59 28.96 -22.59
N GLU A 797 54.84 28.84 -22.13
CA GLU A 797 55.84 27.97 -22.73
C GLU A 797 55.40 26.50 -22.70
N ASP A 798 54.96 25.98 -21.55
CA ASP A 798 54.45 24.62 -21.40
C ASP A 798 53.28 24.33 -22.36
N LEU A 799 52.36 25.28 -22.51
CA LEU A 799 51.23 25.18 -23.44
C LEU A 799 51.70 25.11 -24.91
N THR A 800 52.71 25.90 -25.28
CA THR A 800 53.27 25.90 -26.64
C THR A 800 54.14 24.67 -26.92
N ALA A 801 54.83 24.14 -25.91
CA ALA A 801 55.66 22.95 -26.01
C ALA A 801 54.81 21.66 -26.19
N GLY A 802 53.64 21.60 -25.55
CA GLY A 802 52.72 20.45 -25.66
C GLY A 802 51.98 20.32 -27.01
N LYS A 803 51.99 21.35 -27.85
CA LYS A 803 51.28 21.38 -29.16
C LYS A 803 52.10 20.81 -30.32
N SER A 804 53.20 20.10 -30.07
CA SER A 804 54.00 19.50 -31.14
C SER A 804 53.27 18.35 -31.85
N ASP A 805 52.85 18.61 -33.10
CA ASP A 805 52.93 17.74 -34.28
C ASP A 805 51.68 17.07 -34.90
N LYS A 806 50.42 17.34 -34.50
CA LYS A 806 49.26 16.63 -35.12
C LYS A 806 47.98 17.36 -35.57
N GLN A 807 47.80 18.67 -35.43
CA GLN A 807 46.59 19.35 -35.95
C GLN A 807 46.91 20.68 -36.64
N LYS A 808 47.40 20.62 -37.88
CA LYS A 808 47.51 21.79 -38.77
C LYS A 808 46.23 21.91 -39.61
N PHE A 809 45.24 22.69 -39.17
CA PHE A 809 44.21 23.26 -40.05
C PHE A 809 43.54 24.48 -39.37
N GLN A 810 43.58 25.63 -40.07
CA GLN A 810 42.84 26.92 -39.94
C GLN A 810 42.64 27.60 -38.56
N ASP A 811 42.54 26.87 -37.45
CA ASP A 811 42.43 27.43 -36.08
C ASP A 811 43.79 27.94 -35.54
N ASP A 812 44.89 27.52 -36.19
CA ASP A 812 46.27 27.88 -35.82
C ASP A 812 46.55 29.39 -35.93
N ASP A 813 45.97 30.12 -36.90
CA ASP A 813 46.29 31.55 -37.08
C ASP A 813 45.75 32.41 -35.92
N VAL A 814 44.54 32.10 -35.44
CA VAL A 814 43.91 32.81 -34.31
C VAL A 814 44.60 32.45 -33.00
N GLU A 815 44.92 31.18 -32.78
CA GLU A 815 45.67 30.75 -31.60
C GLU A 815 47.10 31.32 -31.59
N THR A 816 47.77 31.37 -32.75
CA THR A 816 49.11 31.97 -32.88
C THR A 816 49.06 33.47 -32.56
N MET A 817 48.07 34.19 -33.07
CA MET A 817 47.85 35.60 -32.72
C MET A 817 47.62 35.80 -31.21
N LYS A 818 46.83 34.93 -30.56
CA LYS A 818 46.64 34.97 -29.09
C LYS A 818 47.96 34.77 -28.34
N VAL A 819 48.80 33.82 -28.78
CA VAL A 819 50.12 33.57 -28.18
C VAL A 819 51.05 34.78 -28.34
N GLU A 820 51.07 35.43 -29.51
CA GLU A 820 51.86 36.64 -29.73
C GLU A 820 51.39 37.81 -28.85
N MET A 821 50.08 38.01 -28.73
CA MET A 821 49.50 39.00 -27.83
C MET A 821 49.89 38.75 -26.36
N LEU A 822 49.83 37.49 -25.91
CA LEU A 822 50.25 37.10 -24.57
C LEU A 822 51.73 37.36 -24.32
N ARG A 823 52.61 37.00 -25.25
CA ARG A 823 54.05 37.29 -25.16
C ARG A 823 54.32 38.78 -25.04
N LEU A 824 53.64 39.60 -25.84
CA LEU A 824 53.78 41.05 -25.81
C LEU A 824 53.30 41.66 -24.48
N ALA A 825 52.14 41.23 -24.00
CA ALA A 825 51.58 41.71 -22.73
C ALA A 825 52.45 41.32 -21.53
N LEU A 826 52.96 40.07 -21.51
CA LEU A 826 53.88 39.59 -20.47
C LEU A 826 55.20 40.38 -20.48
N ALA A 827 55.81 40.62 -21.65
CA ALA A 827 57.03 41.40 -21.77
C ALA A 827 56.83 42.86 -21.32
N ARG A 828 55.70 43.48 -21.68
CA ARG A 828 55.35 44.84 -21.24
C ARG A 828 55.12 44.92 -19.74
N ASN A 829 54.41 43.94 -19.16
CA ASN A 829 54.21 43.90 -17.72
C ASN A 829 55.55 43.75 -17.01
N LEU A 830 56.40 42.80 -17.43
CA LEU A 830 57.72 42.59 -16.85
C LEU A 830 58.58 43.85 -16.91
N ALA A 831 58.60 44.57 -18.04
CA ALA A 831 59.32 45.83 -18.15
C ALA A 831 58.82 46.90 -17.16
N ARG A 832 57.51 47.04 -16.98
CA ARG A 832 56.93 47.98 -16.00
C ARG A 832 57.19 47.55 -14.55
N VAL A 833 57.15 46.25 -14.28
CA VAL A 833 57.41 45.67 -12.97
C VAL A 833 58.86 45.90 -12.58
N ILE A 834 59.83 45.59 -13.45
CA ILE A 834 61.26 45.79 -13.19
C ILE A 834 61.56 47.24 -12.86
N VAL A 835 60.94 48.18 -13.58
CA VAL A 835 61.07 49.61 -13.28
C VAL A 835 60.48 49.94 -11.90
N LYS A 836 59.28 49.43 -11.58
CA LYS A 836 58.57 49.74 -10.32
C LYS A 836 59.20 49.09 -9.09
N GLU A 837 59.52 47.80 -9.15
CA GLU A 837 60.19 47.04 -8.09
C GLU A 837 61.64 47.53 -7.90
N GLY A 838 62.36 47.80 -9.00
CA GLY A 838 63.71 48.38 -8.97
C GLY A 838 63.75 49.81 -8.40
N THR A 839 62.66 50.59 -8.50
CA THR A 839 62.55 51.90 -7.83
C THR A 839 62.16 51.81 -6.35
N LEU A 840 61.56 50.70 -5.89
CA LEU A 840 61.15 50.50 -4.50
C LEU A 840 62.27 49.89 -3.63
N GLU A 841 63.18 49.11 -4.20
CA GLU A 841 64.37 48.61 -3.49
C GLU A 841 65.49 49.67 -3.35
N GLY A 842 65.34 50.82 -4.01
CA GLY A 842 66.31 51.92 -4.01
C GLY A 842 65.96 53.12 -3.13
N SER A 843 65.02 53.01 -2.18
CA SER A 843 64.69 54.07 -1.19
C SER A 843 64.84 53.60 0.25
#